data_AF-A0A0N5AK38-F1
#
_entry.id   AF-A0A0N5AK38-F1
#
_cell.length_a   1.000
_cell.length_b   1.000
_cell.length_c   1.000
_cell.angle_alpha   90.00
_cell.angle_beta   90.00
_cell.angle_gamma   90.00
#
_symmetry.space_group_name_H-M   'P 1'
#
loop_
_entity.id
_entity.type
_entity.pdbx_description
1 polymer ?
#
loop_
_entity_poly.entity_id
_entity_poly.type
_entity_poly.pdbx_seq_one_letter_code
_entity_poly.pdbx_strand_id
1 'polypeptide(L)'
;MLRKLGLSPEIWKPKNPHSLEYLKYLCGILEKNQNVVEGNKTLLVEALRATAEILIWGDQNDASVFDFFLERQMLSHFLNIMEQNCGSYVVVQLLQTLNILFENIRHDTSLCRHFLLSNNHVNSIITHKFNFNNEEIMAYYISFLKTLSFKLNSHTIHFFFNESTQEFPLYTEVIKFFNHGESMVRIAVRTITLNIYKVEEASMRAFVRLNSRDYFCSMVDNIVSHAVEIDHFARSAENEPSNCNRLDDLISEHLDHIHYLNDIYLVKDALLSEMLSEMVFRRLIAALYLPSLNSLRLCPSAVVLTPVTSLFLLSQFLLIVTDSQAVQTLLSSFFFGDCSDIVSQWSREQNGVLNLVNMPPIKAATSRVFFNSYLDCMCCDRNDHAAFYCLVLLYAVCQNEGVMDEILEAAQIKPNSGRSNEGFLLGALLAILNACTRKERTVRPITIELCCILLRRLLLDTDPDAEVHSQCDSVATNARYQLIRCLSTAVYTDEQFLDMFEEEYYNFERNIFRLSSVSTDPSLLLPPSNSSLSGVPLSKRLANGSEERVRTDILTYFHLRKFILDLRGETESVLPLRVMADTVAEINDCINLGKSFSNVIRKKNSDLLSCTVVLEQNEVLQRFLVADQLLLILVEPDRKRFGWGIVRFVGLLQDTLLTVDPNETRALHIVVNDVNSRRKRNPQPLLCAKFIFDDHIRCMAAKQRLTKGRQQARLTKLSVICDLLEIPRINCQVDVKNSFRIVKGCAPGTVHKQRVVCNAVLNSKASINSFNASTHNNGKNGASSSTSIKKNKSLRVSDNCLRCIIFWVCAFTCRSCFRMTDSKVHDDCYCDDPTSSGSRSLPEAGCDSSLCVIVLGMAGSGKSSFVQRLVSHLHQNNTIPYVLNLDPAVNSLTYPSNIDIRDTVKYKEVMSEYGLGPNGAIMTCLNLFCTQFHQVLDLIAKRADTCPFFVIDTPGQIEAFTWSASGSIITDLLASSRPTMIAYIIDSVRAASPTTFMSNMLYACSILYRTKLPFIIVLNKADIVKPTFIDRWMKDFESFQEALDESTSSFMNDLTRSLSLVLDEFYEKFSTVTVSSLTGEGFDEFVKLTEKCVREYKEVYLPMIKELKAEKLKEEQEKNVHKLSNLVIEEKEVLSATVPELPSSPTIEKIHIGGVDQEDKEDADLLR
;
A
#
# COMPACT_ATOMS: atom_id res chain seq x y z
N MET A 1 -42.11 50.36 51.93
CA MET A 1 -43.01 49.41 52.65
C MET A 1 -42.68 47.95 52.35
N LEU A 2 -42.33 47.59 51.10
CA LEU A 2 -41.92 46.23 50.68
C LEU A 2 -40.51 45.82 51.17
N ARG A 3 -40.33 45.71 52.49
CA ARG A 3 -39.11 45.16 53.13
C ARG A 3 -39.44 44.22 54.30
N LYS A 4 -40.65 43.65 54.27
CA LYS A 4 -41.28 42.85 55.35
C LYS A 4 -41.79 41.47 54.91
N LEU A 5 -41.54 41.08 53.66
CA LEU A 5 -41.73 39.73 53.15
C LEU A 5 -40.35 39.23 52.70
N GLY A 6 -39.79 38.27 53.45
CA GLY A 6 -38.44 37.77 53.22
C GLY A 6 -38.44 36.71 52.12
N LEU A 7 -38.17 37.14 50.89
CA LEU A 7 -37.94 36.26 49.74
C LEU A 7 -36.50 36.46 49.25
N SER A 8 -35.78 35.36 48.99
CA SER A 8 -34.40 35.37 48.52
C SER A 8 -34.33 35.75 47.03
N PRO A 9 -33.17 36.27 46.55
CA PRO A 9 -32.98 36.65 45.14
C PRO A 9 -32.77 35.45 44.19
N GLU A 10 -33.07 34.22 44.62
CA GLU A 10 -32.92 32.99 43.84
C GLU A 10 -34.11 32.73 42.90
N ILE A 11 -35.23 33.41 43.15
CA ILE A 11 -36.44 33.30 42.34
C ILE A 11 -36.26 34.12 41.05
N TRP A 12 -35.65 33.51 40.03
CA TRP A 12 -35.82 33.72 38.57
C TRP A 12 -34.67 33.05 37.74
N LYS A 13 -34.21 31.86 38.12
CA LYS A 13 -33.49 30.97 37.17
C LYS A 13 -34.52 30.12 36.43
N PRO A 14 -34.78 30.34 35.12
CA PRO A 14 -35.77 29.56 34.37
C PRO A 14 -35.37 28.09 34.29
N LYS A 15 -36.36 27.19 34.25
CA LYS A 15 -36.15 25.74 34.36
C LYS A 15 -35.51 25.10 33.13
N ASN A 16 -35.72 25.68 31.94
CA ASN A 16 -35.20 25.14 30.69
C ASN A 16 -33.86 25.83 30.35
N PRO A 17 -32.72 25.11 30.36
CA PRO A 17 -31.40 25.69 30.06
C PRO A 17 -31.25 26.10 28.59
N HIS A 18 -32.12 25.64 27.69
CA HIS A 18 -32.16 26.00 26.28
C HIS A 18 -33.36 26.89 25.95
N SER A 19 -33.52 28.00 26.69
CA SER A 19 -34.66 28.92 26.51
C SER A 19 -34.21 30.36 26.26
N LEU A 20 -34.95 31.07 25.40
CA LEU A 20 -34.78 32.50 25.13
C LEU A 20 -34.86 33.34 26.42
N GLU A 21 -35.65 32.90 27.42
CA GLU A 21 -35.71 33.52 28.75
C GLU A 21 -34.41 33.33 29.55
N TYR A 22 -33.73 32.19 29.42
CA TYR A 22 -32.44 31.97 30.05
C TYR A 22 -31.33 32.78 29.38
N LEU A 23 -31.34 32.92 28.04
CA LEU A 23 -30.44 33.84 27.35
C LEU A 23 -30.65 35.28 27.83
N LYS A 24 -31.91 35.75 27.93
CA LYS A 24 -32.25 37.06 28.50
C LYS A 24 -31.74 37.24 29.94
N TYR A 25 -31.80 36.19 30.77
CA TYR A 25 -31.25 36.19 32.12
C TYR A 25 -29.70 36.29 32.13
N LEU A 26 -29.01 35.56 31.26
CA LEU A 26 -27.54 35.58 31.13
C LEU A 26 -27.03 36.90 30.55
N CYS A 27 -27.67 37.44 29.52
CA CYS A 27 -27.43 38.82 29.05
C CYS A 27 -27.58 39.81 30.21
N GLY A 28 -28.66 39.68 31.00
CA GLY A 28 -28.88 40.48 32.20
C GLY A 28 -27.94 40.21 33.39
N ILE A 29 -27.06 39.22 33.31
CA ILE A 29 -25.92 39.02 34.22
C ILE A 29 -24.68 39.72 33.68
N LEU A 30 -24.39 39.59 32.38
CA LEU A 30 -23.26 40.22 31.70
C LEU A 30 -23.41 41.77 31.69
N GLU A 31 -24.60 42.29 31.36
CA GLU A 31 -24.96 43.72 31.44
C GLU A 31 -24.75 44.30 32.86
N LYS A 32 -24.91 43.50 33.93
CA LYS A 32 -24.75 43.95 35.33
C LYS A 32 -23.33 43.83 35.87
N ASN A 33 -22.49 42.99 35.26
CA ASN A 33 -21.15 42.66 35.73
C ASN A 33 -20.07 43.07 34.72
N GLN A 34 -20.23 44.26 34.12
CA GLN A 34 -19.33 44.78 33.09
C GLN A 34 -17.86 44.86 33.54
N ASN A 35 -17.58 45.05 34.83
CA ASN A 35 -16.21 45.11 35.37
C ASN A 35 -15.79 43.79 36.03
N VAL A 36 -14.66 43.21 35.63
CA VAL A 36 -14.21 41.90 36.12
C VAL A 36 -13.46 42.02 37.45
N VAL A 37 -14.15 41.66 38.54
CA VAL A 37 -13.62 41.59 39.91
C VAL A 37 -13.42 40.13 40.33
N GLU A 38 -12.46 39.85 41.22
CA GLU A 38 -12.06 38.49 41.62
C GLU A 38 -13.25 37.59 42.03
N GLY A 39 -14.18 38.09 42.85
CA GLY A 39 -15.37 37.34 43.27
C GLY A 39 -16.39 37.05 42.16
N ASN A 40 -16.30 37.73 41.02
CA ASN A 40 -17.22 37.59 39.89
C ASN A 40 -16.62 36.74 38.74
N LYS A 41 -15.32 36.43 38.76
CA LYS A 41 -14.62 35.71 37.68
C LYS A 41 -15.29 34.38 37.31
N THR A 42 -15.64 33.57 38.30
CA THR A 42 -16.32 32.28 38.10
C THR A 42 -17.72 32.43 37.53
N LEU A 43 -18.51 33.36 38.08
CA LEU A 43 -19.88 33.63 37.64
C LEU A 43 -19.93 34.17 36.19
N LEU A 44 -18.94 34.96 35.79
CA LEU A 44 -18.77 35.40 34.40
C LEU A 44 -18.34 34.26 33.47
N VAL A 45 -17.42 33.38 33.90
CA VAL A 45 -16.99 32.20 33.15
C VAL A 45 -18.16 31.24 32.89
N GLU A 46 -18.95 30.92 33.91
CA GLU A 46 -20.16 30.10 33.77
C GLU A 46 -21.22 30.77 32.90
N ALA A 47 -21.38 32.10 32.98
CA ALA A 47 -22.32 32.83 32.11
C ALA A 47 -21.87 32.85 30.64
N LEU A 48 -20.58 33.02 30.36
CA LEU A 48 -20.01 32.93 29.01
C LEU A 48 -20.17 31.53 28.42
N ARG A 49 -19.87 30.49 29.21
CA ARG A 49 -20.05 29.09 28.83
C ARG A 49 -21.52 28.76 28.53
N ALA A 50 -22.43 29.07 29.44
CA ALA A 50 -23.86 28.82 29.24
C ALA A 50 -24.42 29.61 28.05
N THR A 51 -23.92 30.82 27.79
CA THR A 51 -24.27 31.59 26.58
C THR A 51 -23.83 30.86 25.31
N ALA A 52 -22.64 30.25 25.28
CA ALA A 52 -22.18 29.44 24.16
C ALA A 52 -23.07 28.19 23.96
N GLU A 53 -23.36 27.44 25.02
CA GLU A 53 -24.18 26.23 24.98
C GLU A 53 -25.62 26.51 24.48
N ILE A 54 -26.19 27.67 24.82
CA ILE A 54 -27.50 28.12 24.30
C ILE A 54 -27.42 28.53 22.83
N LEU A 55 -26.36 29.20 22.40
CA LEU A 55 -26.20 29.61 21.00
C LEU A 55 -26.02 28.39 20.08
N ILE A 56 -25.19 27.41 20.46
CA ILE A 56 -25.02 26.17 19.69
C ILE A 56 -26.37 25.44 19.52
N TRP A 57 -27.18 25.39 20.58
CA TRP A 57 -28.53 24.83 20.51
C TRP A 57 -29.47 25.68 19.64
N GLY A 58 -29.42 27.00 19.78
CA GLY A 58 -30.24 27.95 19.02
C GLY A 58 -30.01 27.89 17.51
N ASP A 59 -28.75 27.70 17.05
CA ASP A 59 -28.43 27.60 15.62
C ASP A 59 -29.22 26.46 14.97
N GLN A 60 -29.29 25.33 15.67
CA GLN A 60 -29.86 24.07 15.17
C GLN A 60 -31.37 23.94 15.43
N ASN A 61 -31.97 24.75 16.31
CA ASN A 61 -33.35 24.54 16.81
C ASN A 61 -34.25 25.79 16.81
N ASP A 62 -33.71 27.01 17.02
CA ASP A 62 -34.52 28.23 17.17
C ASP A 62 -33.72 29.50 16.79
N ALA A 63 -33.92 29.96 15.56
CA ALA A 63 -33.29 31.18 15.04
C ALA A 63 -33.59 32.44 15.86
N SER A 64 -34.70 32.50 16.61
CA SER A 64 -35.04 33.67 17.42
C SER A 64 -34.07 33.89 18.60
N VAL A 65 -33.36 32.84 19.01
CA VAL A 65 -32.25 32.90 19.97
C VAL A 65 -31.06 33.68 19.38
N PHE A 66 -30.77 33.49 18.09
CA PHE A 66 -29.75 34.25 17.38
C PHE A 66 -30.19 35.68 17.11
N ASP A 67 -31.40 35.91 16.60
CA ASP A 67 -31.90 37.27 16.34
C ASP A 67 -31.78 38.15 17.59
N PHE A 68 -32.17 37.62 18.77
CA PHE A 68 -32.01 38.32 20.04
C PHE A 68 -30.53 38.57 20.44
N PHE A 69 -29.62 37.66 20.14
CA PHE A 69 -28.18 37.84 20.39
C PHE A 69 -27.57 38.95 19.50
N LEU A 70 -28.04 39.05 18.24
CA LEU A 70 -27.66 40.10 17.28
C LEU A 70 -28.23 41.46 17.70
N GLU A 71 -29.53 41.53 18.02
CA GLU A 71 -30.20 42.74 18.53
C GLU A 71 -29.50 43.34 19.76
N ARG A 72 -28.94 42.48 20.62
CA ARG A 72 -28.24 42.87 21.85
C ARG A 72 -26.77 43.23 21.69
N GLN A 73 -26.20 43.10 20.49
CA GLN A 73 -24.78 43.35 20.20
C GLN A 73 -23.84 42.66 21.21
N MET A 74 -24.13 41.41 21.60
CA MET A 74 -23.44 40.73 22.71
C MET A 74 -21.91 40.59 22.52
N LEU A 75 -21.41 40.55 21.28
CA LEU A 75 -19.97 40.60 20.98
C LEU A 75 -19.27 41.85 21.54
N SER A 76 -19.95 43.00 21.61
CA SER A 76 -19.39 44.23 22.20
C SER A 76 -19.15 44.08 23.71
N HIS A 77 -19.97 43.28 24.41
CA HIS A 77 -19.77 42.97 25.82
C HIS A 77 -18.58 42.01 26.01
N PHE A 78 -18.37 41.07 25.09
CA PHE A 78 -17.18 40.20 25.10
C PHE A 78 -15.89 41.00 24.83
N LEU A 79 -15.91 41.95 23.89
CA LEU A 79 -14.81 42.90 23.67
C LEU A 79 -14.51 43.72 24.95
N ASN A 80 -15.51 44.35 25.55
CA ASN A 80 -15.34 45.13 26.78
C ASN A 80 -14.79 44.32 27.96
N ILE A 81 -15.09 43.02 28.04
CA ILE A 81 -14.52 42.08 29.03
C ILE A 81 -13.07 41.72 28.68
N MET A 82 -12.71 41.65 27.40
CA MET A 82 -11.37 41.27 26.93
C MET A 82 -10.35 42.42 26.97
N GLU A 83 -10.79 43.67 26.75
CA GLU A 83 -9.95 44.87 26.87
C GLU A 83 -9.58 45.22 28.33
N GLN A 84 -10.31 44.67 29.30
CA GLN A 84 -9.95 44.77 30.72
C GLN A 84 -8.77 43.86 31.05
N ASN A 85 -7.98 44.23 32.06
CA ASN A 85 -6.87 43.43 32.60
C ASN A 85 -7.38 42.21 33.39
N CYS A 86 -8.06 41.32 32.69
CA CYS A 86 -8.59 40.06 33.18
C CYS A 86 -7.48 39.02 33.32
N GLY A 87 -7.54 38.20 34.37
CA GLY A 87 -6.60 37.08 34.54
C GLY A 87 -6.73 36.08 33.39
N SER A 88 -5.60 35.46 33.02
CA SER A 88 -5.46 34.56 31.85
C SER A 88 -6.63 33.58 31.66
N TYR A 89 -7.10 32.96 32.74
CA TYR A 89 -8.24 32.03 32.75
C TYR A 89 -9.52 32.58 32.10
N VAL A 90 -9.84 33.87 32.32
CA VAL A 90 -11.04 34.50 31.73
C VAL A 90 -10.85 34.73 30.23
N VAL A 91 -9.63 35.09 29.80
CA VAL A 91 -9.28 35.30 28.39
C VAL A 91 -9.26 33.96 27.64
N VAL A 92 -8.72 32.90 28.26
CA VAL A 92 -8.76 31.53 27.75
C VAL A 92 -10.20 31.06 27.56
N GLN A 93 -11.07 31.20 28.58
CA GLN A 93 -12.48 30.82 28.47
C GLN A 93 -13.20 31.63 27.38
N LEU A 94 -12.91 32.93 27.25
CA LEU A 94 -13.55 33.79 26.26
C LEU A 94 -13.12 33.41 24.83
N LEU A 95 -11.83 33.14 24.59
CA LEU A 95 -11.32 32.62 23.32
C LEU A 95 -11.90 31.24 22.99
N GLN A 96 -12.01 30.34 23.98
CA GLN A 96 -12.62 29.02 23.80
C GLN A 96 -14.12 29.14 23.46
N THR A 97 -14.86 30.00 24.18
CA THR A 97 -16.27 30.31 23.92
C THR A 97 -16.48 30.87 22.52
N LEU A 98 -15.62 31.80 22.06
CA LEU A 98 -15.66 32.33 20.70
C LEU A 98 -15.34 31.25 19.65
N ASN A 99 -14.31 30.42 19.89
CA ASN A 99 -13.90 29.38 18.95
C ASN A 99 -15.02 28.36 18.72
N ILE A 100 -15.62 27.85 19.82
CA ILE A 100 -16.76 26.93 19.77
C ILE A 100 -17.96 27.58 19.05
N LEU A 101 -18.23 28.86 19.28
CA LEU A 101 -19.31 29.59 18.60
C LEU A 101 -19.07 29.68 17.07
N PHE A 102 -17.89 30.12 16.64
CA PHE A 102 -17.59 30.26 15.20
C PHE A 102 -17.45 28.91 14.48
N GLU A 103 -17.01 27.86 15.18
CA GLU A 103 -16.97 26.50 14.66
C GLU A 103 -18.39 25.98 14.38
N ASN A 104 -19.30 26.13 15.35
CA ASN A 104 -20.62 25.49 15.35
C ASN A 104 -21.74 26.24 14.63
N ILE A 105 -21.57 27.50 14.22
CA ILE A 105 -22.53 28.18 13.32
C ILE A 105 -22.52 27.46 11.96
N ARG A 106 -23.67 26.85 11.61
CA ARG A 106 -23.87 26.03 10.40
C ARG A 106 -24.80 26.67 9.37
N HIS A 107 -25.83 27.41 9.81
CA HIS A 107 -26.87 27.86 8.87
C HIS A 107 -26.43 29.05 8.00
N ASP A 108 -26.51 28.88 6.68
CA ASP A 108 -26.27 29.93 5.68
C ASP A 108 -27.46 30.91 5.52
N THR A 109 -28.10 31.26 6.63
CA THR A 109 -29.01 32.41 6.70
C THR A 109 -28.19 33.70 6.60
N SER A 110 -28.10 34.19 5.37
CA SER A 110 -27.29 35.35 4.94
C SER A 110 -27.27 36.52 5.91
N LEU A 111 -28.41 36.84 6.54
CA LEU A 111 -28.56 37.91 7.55
C LEU A 111 -27.63 37.75 8.76
N CYS A 112 -27.58 36.58 9.41
CA CYS A 112 -26.76 36.36 10.61
C CYS A 112 -25.26 36.43 10.27
N ARG A 113 -24.87 35.72 9.19
CA ARG A 113 -23.48 35.67 8.70
C ARG A 113 -22.99 37.05 8.22
N HIS A 114 -23.86 37.88 7.64
CA HIS A 114 -23.53 39.27 7.33
C HIS A 114 -23.40 40.12 8.61
N PHE A 115 -24.37 40.08 9.54
CA PHE A 115 -24.41 41.00 10.67
C PHE A 115 -23.30 40.80 11.70
N LEU A 116 -22.93 39.54 11.99
CA LEU A 116 -21.82 39.21 12.90
C LEU A 116 -20.47 39.71 12.37
N LEU A 117 -20.28 39.70 11.05
CA LEU A 117 -19.02 40.08 10.41
C LEU A 117 -18.99 41.57 10.02
N SER A 118 -20.12 42.18 9.67
CA SER A 118 -20.19 43.59 9.24
C SER A 118 -19.84 44.60 10.32
N ASN A 119 -19.99 44.25 11.60
CA ASN A 119 -19.87 45.19 12.71
C ASN A 119 -18.41 45.38 13.21
N ASN A 120 -17.40 44.94 12.43
CA ASN A 120 -15.95 45.02 12.68
C ASN A 120 -15.42 44.39 13.99
N HIS A 121 -16.27 43.95 14.92
CA HIS A 121 -15.86 43.38 16.21
C HIS A 121 -14.88 42.20 16.09
N VAL A 122 -15.02 41.36 15.06
CA VAL A 122 -14.09 40.23 14.83
C VAL A 122 -12.69 40.73 14.44
N ASN A 123 -12.59 41.79 13.65
CA ASN A 123 -11.32 42.44 13.30
C ASN A 123 -10.67 43.10 14.55
N SER A 124 -11.47 43.63 15.48
CA SER A 124 -11.01 44.10 16.80
C SER A 124 -10.50 42.96 17.69
N ILE A 125 -11.12 41.77 17.64
CA ILE A 125 -10.63 40.59 18.38
C ILE A 125 -9.29 40.09 17.81
N ILE A 126 -9.15 40.04 16.49
CA ILE A 126 -7.90 39.60 15.82
C ILE A 126 -6.73 40.54 16.16
N THR A 127 -6.95 41.86 16.13
CA THR A 127 -5.93 42.89 16.41
C THR A 127 -5.62 43.10 17.90
N HIS A 128 -6.31 42.40 18.80
CA HIS A 128 -6.09 42.53 20.23
C HIS A 128 -4.73 41.96 20.67
N LYS A 129 -4.04 42.67 21.58
CA LYS A 129 -2.67 42.33 22.01
C LYS A 129 -2.68 41.34 23.17
N PHE A 130 -2.83 40.06 22.85
CA PHE A 130 -2.73 38.99 23.83
C PHE A 130 -1.30 38.81 24.37
N ASN A 131 -1.18 38.27 25.59
CA ASN A 131 0.09 37.94 26.20
C ASN A 131 0.54 36.53 25.76
N PHE A 132 1.24 36.46 24.63
CA PHE A 132 1.72 35.20 24.03
C PHE A 132 2.80 34.47 24.85
N ASN A 133 3.26 35.03 25.98
CA ASN A 133 4.10 34.31 26.94
C ASN A 133 3.34 33.20 27.71
N ASN A 134 2.01 33.08 27.54
CA ASN A 134 1.24 31.91 27.97
C ASN A 134 0.88 31.04 26.76
N GLU A 135 1.48 29.85 26.69
CA GLU A 135 1.23 28.81 25.67
C GLU A 135 -0.26 28.49 25.52
N GLU A 136 -1.04 28.46 26.60
CA GLU A 136 -2.49 28.23 26.55
C GLU A 136 -3.22 29.29 25.73
N ILE A 137 -2.95 30.57 25.98
CA ILE A 137 -3.60 31.70 25.29
C ILE A 137 -3.23 31.68 23.81
N MET A 138 -1.96 31.39 23.49
CA MET A 138 -1.51 31.25 22.12
C MET A 138 -2.19 30.07 21.41
N ALA A 139 -2.31 28.90 22.05
CA ALA A 139 -2.98 27.73 21.47
C ALA A 139 -4.46 28.00 21.15
N TYR A 140 -5.21 28.61 22.07
CA TYR A 140 -6.62 28.98 21.82
C TYR A 140 -6.75 30.10 20.78
N TYR A 141 -5.86 31.09 20.75
CA TYR A 141 -5.85 32.15 19.75
C TYR A 141 -5.54 31.62 18.34
N ILE A 142 -4.50 30.80 18.18
CA ILE A 142 -4.14 30.17 16.90
C ILE A 142 -5.24 29.22 16.42
N SER A 143 -5.91 28.50 17.34
CA SER A 143 -7.09 27.68 17.02
C SER A 143 -8.26 28.54 16.52
N PHE A 144 -8.57 29.66 17.19
CA PHE A 144 -9.58 30.62 16.76
C PHE A 144 -9.29 31.21 15.36
N LEU A 145 -8.04 31.62 15.08
CA LEU A 145 -7.65 32.10 13.74
C LEU A 145 -7.78 30.99 12.68
N LYS A 146 -7.50 29.73 13.03
CA LYS A 146 -7.69 28.58 12.15
C LYS A 146 -9.17 28.36 11.82
N THR A 147 -10.05 28.39 12.82
CA THR A 147 -11.51 28.29 12.65
C THR A 147 -12.07 29.39 11.78
N LEU A 148 -11.63 30.66 11.96
CA LEU A 148 -11.99 31.75 11.07
C LEU A 148 -11.52 31.49 9.63
N SER A 149 -10.29 31.00 9.44
CA SER A 149 -9.74 30.72 8.10
C SER A 149 -10.55 29.68 7.30
N PHE A 150 -11.15 28.69 7.97
CA PHE A 150 -12.00 27.68 7.32
C PHE A 150 -13.39 28.19 6.93
N LYS A 151 -13.83 29.34 7.46
CA LYS A 151 -15.13 29.96 7.15
C LYS A 151 -15.02 31.06 6.08
N LEU A 152 -13.83 31.29 5.51
CA LEU A 152 -13.54 32.25 4.43
C LEU A 152 -13.99 31.73 3.06
N ASN A 153 -15.11 32.26 2.57
CA ASN A 153 -15.58 32.11 1.20
C ASN A 153 -15.44 33.46 0.45
N SER A 154 -15.49 33.43 -0.91
CA SER A 154 -15.46 34.65 -1.75
C SER A 154 -16.53 35.68 -1.32
N HIS A 155 -17.73 35.25 -0.93
CA HIS A 155 -18.78 36.14 -0.43
C HIS A 155 -18.55 36.75 0.97
N THR A 156 -17.72 36.14 1.82
CA THR A 156 -17.48 36.62 3.20
C THR A 156 -16.23 37.49 3.34
N ILE A 157 -15.36 37.52 2.33
CA ILE A 157 -14.03 38.12 2.49
C ILE A 157 -14.07 39.64 2.65
N HIS A 158 -15.07 40.31 2.04
CA HIS A 158 -15.29 41.76 2.14
C HIS A 158 -15.60 42.26 3.57
N PHE A 159 -15.84 41.36 4.55
CA PHE A 159 -15.99 41.74 5.96
C PHE A 159 -14.68 41.69 6.75
N PHE A 160 -13.70 40.91 6.29
CA PHE A 160 -12.37 40.78 6.92
C PHE A 160 -11.31 41.64 6.20
N PHE A 161 -11.50 41.88 4.90
CA PHE A 161 -10.64 42.72 4.08
C PHE A 161 -11.33 44.05 3.76
N ASN A 162 -10.74 45.16 4.24
CA ASN A 162 -11.20 46.49 3.86
C ASN A 162 -10.42 46.97 2.62
N GLU A 163 -11.05 46.88 1.45
CA GLU A 163 -10.47 47.33 0.18
C GLU A 163 -10.02 48.81 0.21
N SER A 164 -10.73 49.66 0.96
CA SER A 164 -10.47 51.11 1.02
C SER A 164 -9.25 51.51 1.84
N THR A 165 -8.89 50.73 2.87
CA THR A 165 -7.68 50.94 3.68
C THR A 165 -6.56 49.97 3.35
N GLN A 166 -6.84 48.93 2.55
CA GLN A 166 -5.95 47.80 2.29
C GLN A 166 -5.51 47.11 3.59
N GLU A 167 -6.46 46.87 4.49
CA GLU A 167 -6.23 46.19 5.77
C GLU A 167 -6.87 44.79 5.77
N PHE A 168 -6.09 43.77 6.12
CA PHE A 168 -6.55 42.39 6.31
C PHE A 168 -5.94 41.81 7.61
N PRO A 169 -6.52 42.11 8.78
CA PRO A 169 -5.93 41.77 10.09
C PRO A 169 -5.56 40.29 10.25
N LEU A 170 -6.41 39.40 9.74
CA LEU A 170 -6.20 37.96 9.81
C LEU A 170 -4.87 37.53 9.19
N TYR A 171 -4.51 38.08 8.02
CA TYR A 171 -3.24 37.75 7.37
C TYR A 171 -2.05 38.41 8.06
N THR A 172 -2.19 39.68 8.45
CA THR A 172 -1.07 40.45 9.05
C THR A 172 -0.69 39.98 10.44
N GLU A 173 -1.63 39.42 11.22
CA GLU A 173 -1.30 38.79 12.51
C GLU A 173 -0.72 37.38 12.32
N VAL A 174 -1.31 36.55 11.44
CA VAL A 174 -0.87 35.15 11.20
C VAL A 174 0.57 35.08 10.71
N ILE A 175 1.01 35.97 9.82
CA ILE A 175 2.40 35.99 9.33
C ILE A 175 3.41 36.11 10.49
N LYS A 176 3.10 36.85 11.57
CA LYS A 176 4.06 37.08 12.68
C LYS A 176 4.50 35.79 13.38
N PHE A 177 3.67 34.74 13.33
CA PHE A 177 3.92 33.44 13.98
C PHE A 177 4.58 32.41 13.05
N PHE A 178 4.96 32.77 11.82
CA PHE A 178 5.49 31.81 10.84
C PHE A 178 6.76 31.06 11.30
N ASN A 179 7.62 31.74 12.06
CA ASN A 179 8.87 31.22 12.58
C ASN A 179 8.80 30.93 14.09
N HIS A 180 7.62 30.56 14.59
CA HIS A 180 7.45 30.18 15.99
C HIS A 180 8.15 28.84 16.29
N GLY A 181 8.69 28.69 17.50
CA GLY A 181 9.48 27.51 17.89
C GLY A 181 8.68 26.20 17.90
N GLU A 182 7.39 26.26 18.22
CA GLU A 182 6.48 25.11 18.16
C GLU A 182 6.06 24.75 16.73
N SER A 183 6.24 23.49 16.34
CA SER A 183 5.80 22.96 15.04
C SER A 183 4.29 23.07 14.86
N MET A 184 3.48 22.83 15.90
CA MET A 184 2.01 22.94 15.85
C MET A 184 1.55 24.34 15.44
N VAL A 185 2.22 25.39 15.94
CA VAL A 185 1.94 26.79 15.54
C VAL A 185 2.35 27.02 14.08
N ARG A 186 3.53 26.54 13.66
CA ARG A 186 3.97 26.63 12.25
C ARG A 186 2.97 25.94 11.30
N ILE A 187 2.49 24.74 11.64
CA ILE A 187 1.50 23.96 10.85
C ILE A 187 0.15 24.69 10.79
N ALA A 188 -0.32 25.26 11.90
CA ALA A 188 -1.55 26.03 11.92
C ALA A 188 -1.44 27.31 11.05
N VAL A 189 -0.34 28.05 11.15
CA VAL A 189 -0.04 29.22 10.30
C VAL A 189 -0.04 28.83 8.82
N ARG A 190 0.67 27.76 8.44
CA ARG A 190 0.67 27.21 7.07
C ARG A 190 -0.72 26.81 6.58
N THR A 191 -1.57 26.27 7.45
CA THR A 191 -2.96 25.93 7.12
C THR A 191 -3.77 27.19 6.82
N ILE A 192 -3.63 28.22 7.65
CA ILE A 192 -4.36 29.49 7.51
C ILE A 192 -3.92 30.23 6.24
N THR A 193 -2.63 30.31 5.95
CA THR A 193 -2.13 30.95 4.72
C THR A 193 -2.60 30.22 3.46
N LEU A 194 -2.62 28.88 3.44
CA LEU A 194 -3.18 28.12 2.31
C LEU A 194 -4.69 28.33 2.14
N ASN A 195 -5.46 28.37 3.23
CA ASN A 195 -6.89 28.69 3.17
C ASN A 195 -7.13 30.09 2.62
N ILE A 196 -6.31 31.07 3.03
CA ILE A 196 -6.30 32.44 2.52
C ILE A 196 -5.97 32.47 1.02
N TYR A 197 -4.90 31.82 0.57
CA TYR A 197 -4.47 31.85 -0.84
C TYR A 197 -5.48 31.18 -1.78
N LYS A 198 -6.26 30.20 -1.30
CA LYS A 198 -7.31 29.53 -2.07
C LYS A 198 -8.53 30.41 -2.39
N VAL A 199 -8.70 31.58 -1.78
CA VAL A 199 -9.90 32.40 -2.04
C VAL A 199 -9.84 33.06 -3.41
N GLU A 200 -10.97 32.98 -4.13
CA GLU A 200 -11.16 33.54 -5.47
C GLU A 200 -11.79 34.94 -5.38
N GLU A 201 -10.97 35.94 -5.05
CA GLU A 201 -11.37 37.36 -5.04
C GLU A 201 -10.17 38.24 -5.46
N ALA A 202 -10.39 39.17 -6.40
CA ALA A 202 -9.31 39.85 -7.13
C ALA A 202 -8.56 40.92 -6.31
N SER A 203 -9.29 41.63 -5.46
CA SER A 203 -8.84 42.75 -4.62
C SER A 203 -7.91 42.25 -3.52
N MET A 204 -8.34 41.18 -2.85
CA MET A 204 -7.62 40.44 -1.85
C MET A 204 -6.43 39.68 -2.46
N ARG A 205 -6.54 39.06 -3.64
CA ARG A 205 -5.37 38.54 -4.37
C ARG A 205 -4.36 39.65 -4.69
N ALA A 206 -4.76 40.89 -4.94
CA ALA A 206 -3.84 42.01 -5.11
C ALA A 206 -3.13 42.41 -3.79
N PHE A 207 -3.88 42.54 -2.70
CA PHE A 207 -3.33 42.78 -1.36
C PHE A 207 -2.35 41.68 -0.91
N VAL A 208 -2.71 40.41 -1.12
CA VAL A 208 -1.89 39.25 -0.78
C VAL A 208 -0.60 39.25 -1.59
N ARG A 209 -0.63 39.51 -2.91
CA ARG A 209 0.59 39.61 -3.73
C ARG A 209 1.56 40.68 -3.23
N LEU A 210 1.06 41.83 -2.77
CA LEU A 210 1.91 42.89 -2.21
C LEU A 210 2.60 42.46 -0.91
N ASN A 211 1.87 41.81 0.00
CA ASN A 211 2.33 41.52 1.37
C ASN A 211 2.92 40.11 1.57
N SER A 212 2.76 39.19 0.61
CA SER A 212 3.39 37.85 0.64
C SER A 212 4.86 37.86 0.26
N ARG A 213 5.39 38.90 -0.40
CA ARG A 213 6.78 38.91 -0.90
C ARG A 213 7.82 38.78 0.22
N ASP A 214 7.67 39.56 1.29
CA ASP A 214 8.60 39.53 2.43
C ASP A 214 8.46 38.23 3.24
N TYR A 215 7.25 37.68 3.30
CA TYR A 215 6.97 36.37 3.88
C TYR A 215 7.66 35.24 3.08
N PHE A 216 7.50 35.20 1.76
CA PHE A 216 8.17 34.22 0.90
C PHE A 216 9.70 34.38 0.92
N CYS A 217 10.22 35.60 0.98
CA CYS A 217 11.65 35.84 1.21
C CYS A 217 12.12 35.19 2.52
N SER A 218 11.45 35.48 3.64
CA SER A 218 11.80 34.96 4.96
C SER A 218 11.67 33.44 5.04
N MET A 219 10.66 32.86 4.36
CA MET A 219 10.49 31.42 4.25
C MET A 219 11.63 30.75 3.47
N VAL A 220 12.05 31.31 2.34
CA VAL A 220 13.17 30.76 1.55
C VAL A 220 14.50 30.91 2.30
N ASP A 221 14.68 31.98 3.09
CA ASP A 221 15.86 32.16 3.95
C ASP A 221 15.95 31.12 5.07
N ASN A 222 14.81 30.68 5.63
CA ASN A 222 14.75 29.54 6.55
C ASN A 222 15.15 28.23 5.84
N ILE A 223 14.65 28.00 4.61
CA ILE A 223 15.01 26.81 3.80
C ILE A 223 16.51 26.79 3.49
N VAL A 224 17.10 27.94 3.13
CA VAL A 224 18.55 28.13 2.97
C VAL A 224 19.30 27.79 4.27
N SER A 225 18.80 28.25 5.42
CA SER A 225 19.42 28.01 6.72
C SER A 225 19.44 26.52 7.08
N HIS A 226 18.31 25.82 6.90
CA HIS A 226 18.21 24.38 7.14
C HIS A 226 19.07 23.57 6.15
N ALA A 227 19.14 23.98 4.88
CA ALA A 227 20.03 23.35 3.88
C ALA A 227 21.52 23.44 4.28
N VAL A 228 21.93 24.57 4.86
CA VAL A 228 23.29 24.77 5.37
C VAL A 228 23.55 23.96 6.65
N GLU A 229 22.55 23.76 7.52
CA GLU A 229 22.68 22.90 8.70
C GLU A 229 22.79 21.42 8.33
N ILE A 230 21.96 20.93 7.39
CA ILE A 230 22.03 19.56 6.84
C ILE A 230 23.43 19.28 6.26
N ASP A 231 23.95 20.18 5.43
CA ASP A 231 25.29 20.04 4.84
C ASP A 231 26.40 20.14 5.90
N HIS A 232 26.24 20.97 6.94
CA HIS A 232 27.20 21.02 8.06
C HIS A 232 27.22 19.71 8.87
N PHE A 233 26.05 19.12 9.13
CA PHE A 233 25.92 17.84 9.82
C PHE A 233 26.47 16.70 8.96
N ALA A 234 26.09 16.61 7.68
CA ALA A 234 26.54 15.55 6.77
C ALA A 234 28.07 15.57 6.51
N ARG A 235 28.74 16.72 6.64
CA ARG A 235 30.20 16.83 6.60
C ARG A 235 30.92 16.38 7.88
N SER A 236 30.23 16.35 9.02
CA SER A 236 30.86 16.22 10.35
C SER A 236 30.45 14.96 11.12
N ALA A 237 29.31 14.37 10.79
CA ALA A 237 28.82 13.13 11.40
C ALA A 237 29.43 11.88 10.74
N GLU A 238 29.79 10.89 11.57
CA GLU A 238 30.08 9.54 11.10
C GLU A 238 28.78 8.75 10.87
N ASN A 239 28.85 7.72 10.02
CA ASN A 239 27.71 6.89 9.59
C ASN A 239 27.32 5.88 10.69
N GLU A 240 26.79 6.42 11.79
CA GLU A 240 26.24 5.73 12.97
C GLU A 240 24.71 5.87 13.03
N PRO A 241 23.96 4.91 13.61
CA PRO A 241 22.49 4.96 13.66
C PRO A 241 21.95 6.16 14.46
N SER A 242 22.66 6.61 15.49
CA SER A 242 22.40 7.84 16.25
C SER A 242 22.38 9.08 15.36
N ASN A 243 23.39 9.21 14.49
CA ASN A 243 23.53 10.33 13.57
C ASN A 243 22.55 10.21 12.38
N CYS A 244 22.27 8.99 11.92
CA CYS A 244 21.26 8.74 10.89
C CYS A 244 19.89 9.23 11.34
N ASN A 245 19.44 8.88 12.55
CA ASN A 245 18.16 9.34 13.08
C ASN A 245 18.07 10.88 13.17
N ARG A 246 19.11 11.54 13.70
CA ARG A 246 19.15 13.01 13.79
C ARG A 246 19.17 13.69 12.41
N LEU A 247 19.77 13.05 11.41
CA LEU A 247 19.74 13.53 10.03
C LEU A 247 18.37 13.28 9.39
N ASP A 248 17.67 12.20 9.74
CA ASP A 248 16.28 11.92 9.34
C ASP A 248 15.32 13.01 9.86
N ASP A 249 15.48 13.44 11.11
CA ASP A 249 14.73 14.55 11.71
C ASP A 249 14.96 15.86 10.91
N LEU A 250 16.23 16.21 10.63
CA LEU A 250 16.61 17.42 9.88
C LEU A 250 16.15 17.39 8.42
N ILE A 251 16.24 16.23 7.76
CA ILE A 251 15.72 16.03 6.41
C ILE A 251 14.20 16.19 6.43
N SER A 252 13.50 15.58 7.38
CA SER A 252 12.04 15.64 7.48
C SER A 252 11.54 17.08 7.64
N GLU A 253 12.12 17.88 8.54
CA GLU A 253 11.73 19.29 8.65
C GLU A 253 12.07 20.09 7.36
N HIS A 254 13.16 19.77 6.65
CA HIS A 254 13.43 20.41 5.36
C HIS A 254 12.41 20.03 4.28
N LEU A 255 12.03 18.74 4.18
CA LEU A 255 11.01 18.26 3.23
C LEU A 255 9.64 18.88 3.53
N ASP A 256 9.25 19.04 4.80
CA ASP A 256 8.04 19.75 5.23
C ASP A 256 7.96 21.19 4.68
N HIS A 257 9.10 21.87 4.51
CA HIS A 257 9.13 23.20 3.90
C HIS A 257 8.99 23.15 2.37
N ILE A 258 9.51 22.11 1.70
CA ILE A 258 9.33 21.91 0.24
C ILE A 258 7.89 21.48 -0.08
N HIS A 259 7.30 20.58 0.71
CA HIS A 259 5.89 20.21 0.56
C HIS A 259 4.98 21.42 0.71
N TYR A 260 5.23 22.30 1.69
CA TYR A 260 4.48 23.54 1.83
C TYR A 260 4.70 24.54 0.66
N LEU A 261 5.86 24.56 0.00
CA LEU A 261 6.02 25.29 -1.28
C LEU A 261 5.11 24.69 -2.36
N ASN A 262 5.08 23.35 -2.50
CA ASN A 262 4.23 22.67 -3.48
C ASN A 262 2.74 22.90 -3.21
N ASP A 263 2.31 22.92 -1.94
CA ASP A 263 0.94 23.25 -1.56
C ASP A 263 0.52 24.67 -2.00
N ILE A 264 1.45 25.63 -2.00
CA ILE A 264 1.20 26.98 -2.53
C ILE A 264 1.10 26.97 -4.06
N TYR A 265 1.99 26.24 -4.77
CA TYR A 265 1.88 26.09 -6.22
C TYR A 265 0.57 25.40 -6.65
N LEU A 266 0.09 24.43 -5.88
CA LEU A 266 -1.20 23.74 -6.11
C LEU A 266 -2.44 24.64 -5.97
N VAL A 267 -2.29 25.89 -5.49
CA VAL A 267 -3.37 26.91 -5.49
C VAL A 267 -3.67 27.44 -6.90
N LYS A 268 -2.72 27.35 -7.85
CA LYS A 268 -2.86 27.75 -9.26
C LYS A 268 -3.17 29.23 -9.53
N ASP A 269 -2.91 30.14 -8.59
CA ASP A 269 -2.78 31.57 -8.91
C ASP A 269 -1.44 31.77 -9.66
N ALA A 270 -1.54 32.06 -10.96
CA ALA A 270 -0.38 32.22 -11.85
C ALA A 270 0.58 33.34 -11.39
N LEU A 271 0.06 34.45 -10.85
CA LEU A 271 0.89 35.60 -10.45
C LEU A 271 1.51 35.40 -9.07
N LEU A 272 0.85 34.62 -8.19
CA LEU A 272 1.46 34.17 -6.93
C LEU A 272 2.57 33.13 -7.20
N SER A 273 2.34 32.21 -8.13
CA SER A 273 3.28 31.15 -8.52
C SER A 273 4.51 31.70 -9.27
N GLU A 274 4.32 32.68 -10.15
CA GLU A 274 5.41 33.43 -10.81
C GLU A 274 6.30 34.13 -9.77
N MET A 275 5.70 34.85 -8.82
CA MET A 275 6.46 35.53 -7.76
C MET A 275 7.17 34.56 -6.83
N LEU A 276 6.53 33.45 -6.44
CA LEU A 276 7.16 32.41 -5.62
C LEU A 276 8.34 31.78 -6.38
N SER A 277 8.18 31.53 -7.68
CA SER A 277 9.25 31.03 -8.55
C SER A 277 10.41 32.02 -8.67
N GLU A 278 10.17 33.33 -8.81
CA GLU A 278 11.25 34.34 -8.78
C GLU A 278 12.04 34.26 -7.47
N MET A 279 11.35 34.19 -6.32
CA MET A 279 12.00 34.18 -5.00
C MET A 279 12.76 32.88 -4.75
N VAL A 280 12.17 31.72 -5.05
CA VAL A 280 12.81 30.40 -4.89
C VAL A 280 14.00 30.27 -5.84
N PHE A 281 13.85 30.65 -7.11
CA PHE A 281 14.95 30.62 -8.07
C PHE A 281 16.11 31.52 -7.64
N ARG A 282 15.82 32.78 -7.32
CA ARG A 282 16.84 33.80 -7.05
C ARG A 282 17.51 33.66 -5.68
N ARG A 283 16.79 33.22 -4.63
CA ARG A 283 17.34 33.09 -3.26
C ARG A 283 17.83 31.69 -2.91
N LEU A 284 17.29 30.62 -3.51
CA LEU A 284 17.69 29.24 -3.23
C LEU A 284 18.51 28.61 -4.37
N ILE A 285 17.91 28.52 -5.57
CA ILE A 285 18.48 27.71 -6.66
C ILE A 285 19.75 28.37 -7.23
N ALA A 286 19.66 29.60 -7.71
CA ALA A 286 20.77 30.33 -8.33
C ALA A 286 21.80 30.87 -7.31
N ALA A 287 21.40 31.11 -6.05
CA ALA A 287 22.26 31.70 -5.02
C ALA A 287 22.94 30.69 -4.07
N LEU A 288 22.45 29.44 -4.00
CA LEU A 288 23.02 28.39 -3.16
C LEU A 288 23.26 27.09 -3.92
N TYR A 289 22.25 26.50 -4.56
CA TYR A 289 22.36 25.15 -5.13
C TYR A 289 23.26 25.09 -6.37
N LEU A 290 22.96 25.85 -7.43
CA LEU A 290 23.75 25.85 -8.67
C LEU A 290 25.23 26.26 -8.45
N PRO A 291 25.55 27.31 -7.67
CA PRO A 291 26.95 27.63 -7.34
C PRO A 291 27.68 26.52 -6.57
N SER A 292 26.97 25.72 -5.77
CA SER A 292 27.57 24.67 -4.95
C SER A 292 28.00 23.43 -5.75
N LEU A 293 27.39 23.17 -6.91
CA LEU A 293 27.80 22.07 -7.80
C LEU A 293 29.28 22.21 -8.20
N ASN A 294 29.65 23.38 -8.74
CA ASN A 294 31.02 23.70 -9.14
C ASN A 294 31.81 24.43 -8.02
N SER A 295 31.32 24.36 -6.77
CA SER A 295 31.94 24.99 -5.59
C SER A 295 32.35 26.47 -5.75
N LEU A 296 31.62 27.24 -6.56
CA LEU A 296 31.97 28.59 -6.99
C LEU A 296 31.89 29.58 -5.82
N ARG A 297 33.05 30.11 -5.40
CA ARG A 297 33.15 31.17 -4.37
C ARG A 297 33.48 32.50 -5.01
N LEU A 298 32.46 33.32 -5.21
CA LEU A 298 32.61 34.69 -5.75
C LEU A 298 33.01 35.69 -4.65
N CYS A 299 32.67 35.39 -3.39
CA CYS A 299 33.20 36.07 -2.20
C CYS A 299 33.97 35.09 -1.29
N PRO A 300 34.97 35.55 -0.52
CA PRO A 300 35.74 34.70 0.39
C PRO A 300 34.91 34.18 1.58
N SER A 301 33.85 34.90 1.97
CA SER A 301 32.86 34.52 2.98
C SER A 301 31.62 33.81 2.40
N ALA A 302 31.65 33.44 1.11
CA ALA A 302 30.51 32.79 0.45
C ALA A 302 30.21 31.40 1.05
N VAL A 303 28.93 31.12 1.27
CA VAL A 303 28.44 29.82 1.72
C VAL A 303 28.22 28.93 0.50
N VAL A 304 28.81 27.73 0.56
CA VAL A 304 28.87 26.78 -0.55
C VAL A 304 28.73 25.39 0.05
N LEU A 305 27.65 24.68 -0.32
CA LEU A 305 27.35 23.32 0.09
C LEU A 305 28.33 22.32 -0.55
N THR A 306 28.32 21.07 -0.11
CA THR A 306 28.94 20.00 -0.90
C THR A 306 28.16 19.77 -2.20
N PRO A 307 28.81 19.36 -3.30
CA PRO A 307 28.10 18.97 -4.52
C PRO A 307 27.09 17.84 -4.25
N VAL A 308 27.44 16.90 -3.36
CA VAL A 308 26.56 15.82 -2.88
C VAL A 308 25.26 16.37 -2.29
N THR A 309 25.33 17.20 -1.25
CA THR A 309 24.12 17.74 -0.61
C THR A 309 23.35 18.66 -1.56
N SER A 310 24.03 19.42 -2.45
CA SER A 310 23.36 20.21 -3.48
C SER A 310 22.56 19.33 -4.46
N LEU A 311 23.14 18.24 -4.95
CA LEU A 311 22.46 17.27 -5.84
C LEU A 311 21.29 16.57 -5.13
N PHE A 312 21.46 16.19 -3.86
CA PHE A 312 20.38 15.65 -3.02
C PHE A 312 19.22 16.65 -2.93
N LEU A 313 19.47 17.89 -2.51
CA LEU A 313 18.41 18.90 -2.33
C LEU A 313 17.72 19.29 -3.66
N LEU A 314 18.48 19.40 -4.76
CA LEU A 314 17.92 19.58 -6.11
C LEU A 314 17.03 18.39 -6.53
N SER A 315 17.43 17.16 -6.21
CA SER A 315 16.64 15.97 -6.53
C SER A 315 15.36 15.88 -5.69
N GLN A 316 15.39 16.25 -4.40
CA GLN A 316 14.17 16.29 -3.57
C GLN A 316 13.21 17.39 -4.05
N PHE A 317 13.73 18.57 -4.44
CA PHE A 317 12.91 19.63 -5.05
C PHE A 317 12.21 19.12 -6.32
N LEU A 318 12.92 18.43 -7.22
CA LEU A 318 12.34 17.86 -8.44
C LEU A 318 11.46 16.63 -8.23
N LEU A 319 11.52 15.94 -7.09
CA LEU A 319 10.61 14.84 -6.75
C LEU A 319 9.31 15.33 -6.07
N ILE A 320 9.30 16.55 -5.52
CA ILE A 320 8.16 17.10 -4.77
C ILE A 320 7.42 18.20 -5.53
N VAL A 321 8.13 19.11 -6.21
CA VAL A 321 7.52 20.27 -6.88
C VAL A 321 7.05 19.89 -8.27
N THR A 322 5.73 19.88 -8.48
CA THR A 322 5.10 19.51 -9.76
C THR A 322 4.78 20.71 -10.66
N ASP A 323 5.12 21.94 -10.25
CA ASP A 323 4.82 23.13 -11.05
C ASP A 323 5.72 23.25 -12.28
N SER A 324 5.07 23.37 -13.44
CA SER A 324 5.74 23.41 -14.74
C SER A 324 6.62 24.66 -14.93
N GLN A 325 6.27 25.82 -14.38
CA GLN A 325 7.06 27.04 -14.56
C GLN A 325 8.31 27.02 -13.68
N ALA A 326 8.16 26.62 -12.41
CA ALA A 326 9.28 26.47 -11.48
C ALA A 326 10.29 25.41 -11.96
N VAL A 327 9.79 24.25 -12.43
CA VAL A 327 10.61 23.15 -12.96
C VAL A 327 11.34 23.56 -14.24
N GLN A 328 10.66 24.18 -15.22
CA GLN A 328 11.31 24.65 -16.45
C GLN A 328 12.38 25.73 -16.18
N THR A 329 12.14 26.64 -15.24
CA THR A 329 13.10 27.70 -14.87
C THR A 329 14.36 27.11 -14.23
N LEU A 330 14.20 26.10 -13.36
CA LEU A 330 15.32 25.36 -12.78
C LEU A 330 16.10 24.57 -13.85
N LEU A 331 15.41 23.83 -14.72
CA LEU A 331 16.06 22.97 -15.71
C LEU A 331 16.77 23.77 -16.83
N SER A 332 16.18 24.87 -17.28
CA SER A 332 16.81 25.73 -18.30
C SER A 332 18.13 26.33 -17.79
N SER A 333 18.17 26.83 -16.56
CA SER A 333 19.42 27.31 -15.95
C SER A 333 20.40 26.17 -15.63
N PHE A 334 19.92 24.98 -15.26
CA PHE A 334 20.79 23.82 -15.02
C PHE A 334 21.48 23.30 -16.30
N PHE A 335 20.75 23.18 -17.42
CA PHE A 335 21.29 22.64 -18.69
C PHE A 335 22.00 23.68 -19.57
N PHE A 336 21.51 24.93 -19.58
CA PHE A 336 21.99 25.97 -20.49
C PHE A 336 22.59 27.20 -19.79
N GLY A 337 22.48 27.28 -18.47
CA GLY A 337 22.91 28.45 -17.69
C GLY A 337 24.42 28.57 -17.53
N ASP A 338 24.84 29.82 -17.37
CA ASP A 338 26.22 30.27 -17.31
C ASP A 338 26.49 31.05 -16.01
N CYS A 339 27.75 31.38 -15.74
CA CYS A 339 28.13 32.17 -14.56
C CYS A 339 27.53 33.60 -14.52
N SER A 340 26.85 34.04 -15.58
CA SER A 340 26.02 35.26 -15.61
C SER A 340 24.80 35.19 -14.68
N ASP A 341 24.29 33.99 -14.46
CA ASP A 341 22.97 33.77 -13.85
C ASP A 341 23.03 33.87 -12.32
N ILE A 342 24.25 33.81 -11.76
CA ILE A 342 24.55 33.99 -10.34
C ILE A 342 24.54 35.50 -10.00
N VAL A 343 23.35 36.10 -10.02
CA VAL A 343 23.13 37.53 -9.69
C VAL A 343 23.41 37.83 -8.22
N SER A 344 23.26 36.84 -7.33
CA SER A 344 23.46 36.97 -5.89
C SER A 344 23.95 35.67 -5.26
N GLN A 345 24.74 35.74 -4.19
CA GLN A 345 25.24 34.58 -3.44
C GLN A 345 25.14 34.80 -1.93
N TRP A 346 24.86 33.76 -1.17
CA TRP A 346 24.85 33.80 0.29
C TRP A 346 26.27 33.93 0.86
N SER A 347 26.42 34.78 1.87
CA SER A 347 27.66 34.96 2.62
C SER A 347 27.40 34.88 4.12
N ARG A 348 28.41 34.48 4.89
CA ARG A 348 28.32 34.39 6.37
C ARG A 348 29.08 35.52 7.03
N GLU A 349 28.41 36.25 7.92
CA GLU A 349 29.04 37.32 8.72
C GLU A 349 29.76 36.78 9.95
N GLN A 350 30.54 37.65 10.61
CA GLN A 350 31.29 37.32 11.84
C GLN A 350 30.37 36.87 12.99
N ASN A 351 29.11 37.32 12.98
CA ASN A 351 28.08 36.93 13.96
C ASN A 351 27.38 35.60 13.60
N GLY A 352 27.82 34.90 12.55
CA GLY A 352 27.26 33.61 12.11
C GLY A 352 26.00 33.69 11.24
N VAL A 353 25.36 34.86 11.16
CA VAL A 353 24.18 35.18 10.33
C VAL A 353 24.50 35.05 8.83
N LEU A 354 23.51 34.63 8.05
CA LEU A 354 23.55 34.52 6.60
C LEU A 354 22.98 35.79 5.95
N ASN A 355 23.74 36.44 5.06
CA ASN A 355 23.31 37.60 4.30
C ASN A 355 23.53 37.40 2.79
N LEU A 356 22.50 37.70 2.00
CA LEU A 356 22.51 37.58 0.53
C LEU A 356 23.21 38.79 -0.11
N VAL A 357 24.31 38.55 -0.81
CA VAL A 357 25.12 39.59 -1.45
C VAL A 357 24.87 39.58 -2.95
N ASN A 358 24.43 40.71 -3.50
CA ASN A 358 24.33 40.93 -4.95
C ASN A 358 25.73 41.03 -5.57
N MET A 359 25.98 40.28 -6.64
CA MET A 359 27.26 40.23 -7.34
C MET A 359 27.33 41.22 -8.50
N PRO A 360 28.51 41.77 -8.83
CA PRO A 360 28.70 42.48 -10.10
C PRO A 360 28.60 41.48 -11.27
N PRO A 361 28.00 41.86 -12.42
CA PRO A 361 27.77 40.94 -13.53
C PRO A 361 29.09 40.42 -14.13
N ILE A 362 29.31 39.10 -14.02
CA ILE A 362 30.56 38.45 -14.42
C ILE A 362 30.57 38.18 -15.92
N LYS A 363 31.59 38.68 -16.62
CA LYS A 363 31.89 38.31 -18.01
C LYS A 363 32.79 37.07 -18.04
N ALA A 364 32.18 35.88 -17.98
CA ALA A 364 32.84 34.60 -18.22
C ALA A 364 32.37 33.99 -19.55
N ALA A 365 33.19 33.15 -20.18
CA ALA A 365 33.04 32.75 -21.59
C ALA A 365 32.93 31.22 -21.79
N THR A 366 32.42 30.51 -20.78
CA THR A 366 32.28 29.04 -20.77
C THR A 366 30.82 28.68 -20.67
N SER A 367 30.26 28.09 -21.73
CA SER A 367 28.84 27.71 -21.77
C SER A 367 28.54 26.45 -20.93
N ARG A 368 27.34 26.38 -20.35
CA ARG A 368 26.80 25.21 -19.61
C ARG A 368 27.62 24.81 -18.38
N VAL A 369 28.08 25.78 -17.58
CA VAL A 369 29.01 25.54 -16.45
C VAL A 369 28.46 24.51 -15.45
N PHE A 370 27.18 24.59 -15.12
CA PHE A 370 26.54 23.70 -14.14
C PHE A 370 26.40 22.26 -14.66
N PHE A 371 26.00 22.09 -15.93
CA PHE A 371 25.90 20.77 -16.55
C PHE A 371 27.27 20.08 -16.72
N ASN A 372 28.32 20.84 -17.08
CA ASN A 372 29.67 20.29 -17.17
C ASN A 372 30.17 19.82 -15.79
N SER A 373 29.93 20.61 -14.74
CA SER A 373 30.25 20.22 -13.36
C SER A 373 29.43 19.00 -12.87
N TYR A 374 28.20 18.83 -13.35
CA TYR A 374 27.38 17.63 -13.11
C TYR A 374 27.94 16.39 -13.84
N LEU A 375 28.44 16.55 -15.08
CA LEU A 375 29.15 15.47 -15.79
C LEU A 375 30.43 15.04 -15.04
N ASP A 376 31.23 16.00 -14.58
CA ASP A 376 32.43 15.73 -13.76
C ASP A 376 32.10 14.97 -12.47
N CYS A 377 30.95 15.26 -11.84
CA CYS A 377 30.49 14.58 -10.62
C CYS A 377 30.10 13.10 -10.82
N MET A 378 29.93 12.62 -12.06
CA MET A 378 29.68 11.20 -12.35
C MET A 378 30.98 10.36 -12.45
N CYS A 379 32.16 10.98 -12.43
CA CYS A 379 33.45 10.29 -12.47
C CYS A 379 33.78 9.54 -11.17
N CYS A 380 33.53 8.22 -11.16
CA CYS A 380 33.70 7.32 -10.00
C CYS A 380 35.17 6.97 -9.66
N ASP A 381 36.08 7.95 -9.64
CA ASP A 381 37.53 7.72 -9.48
C ASP A 381 38.02 7.56 -8.04
N ARG A 382 37.21 7.92 -7.03
CA ARG A 382 37.52 7.68 -5.60
C ARG A 382 36.36 7.04 -4.85
N ASN A 383 35.16 7.58 -5.05
CA ASN A 383 33.91 7.08 -4.53
C ASN A 383 32.78 7.41 -5.53
N ASP A 384 31.64 6.77 -5.37
CA ASP A 384 30.44 6.98 -6.17
C ASP A 384 29.43 7.93 -5.49
N HIS A 385 29.84 8.66 -4.46
CA HIS A 385 28.91 9.40 -3.60
C HIS A 385 28.19 10.53 -4.37
N ALA A 386 28.93 11.33 -5.15
CA ALA A 386 28.35 12.35 -6.02
C ALA A 386 27.63 11.72 -7.23
N ALA A 387 28.22 10.69 -7.85
CA ALA A 387 27.65 9.99 -8.99
C ALA A 387 26.28 9.38 -8.68
N PHE A 388 26.10 8.80 -7.49
CA PHE A 388 24.81 8.29 -7.02
C PHE A 388 23.72 9.38 -7.02
N TYR A 389 23.99 10.55 -6.43
CA TYR A 389 23.01 11.64 -6.44
C TYR A 389 22.84 12.32 -7.81
N CYS A 390 23.85 12.25 -8.70
CA CYS A 390 23.65 12.60 -10.12
C CYS A 390 22.61 11.70 -10.78
N LEU A 391 22.67 10.38 -10.55
CA LEU A 391 21.68 9.42 -11.06
C LEU A 391 20.29 9.65 -10.43
N VAL A 392 20.20 9.94 -9.13
CA VAL A 392 18.93 10.27 -8.47
C VAL A 392 18.31 11.55 -9.06
N LEU A 393 19.13 12.58 -9.33
CA LEU A 393 18.70 13.80 -10.00
C LEU A 393 18.18 13.51 -11.42
N LEU A 394 18.91 12.73 -12.23
CA LEU A 394 18.46 12.34 -13.57
C LEU A 394 17.13 11.58 -13.53
N TYR A 395 16.96 10.68 -12.56
CA TYR A 395 15.70 9.93 -12.40
C TYR A 395 14.54 10.86 -12.05
N ALA A 396 14.76 11.85 -11.17
CA ALA A 396 13.77 12.86 -10.82
C ALA A 396 13.37 13.71 -12.05
N VAL A 397 14.35 14.19 -12.82
CA VAL A 397 14.13 14.89 -14.10
C VAL A 397 13.27 14.05 -15.05
N CYS A 398 13.52 12.75 -15.16
CA CYS A 398 12.71 11.87 -16.01
C CYS A 398 11.33 11.54 -15.41
N GLN A 399 11.08 11.69 -14.11
CA GLN A 399 9.79 11.34 -13.49
C GLN A 399 8.80 12.50 -13.36
N ASN A 400 9.27 13.74 -13.30
CA ASN A 400 8.42 14.89 -13.01
C ASN A 400 7.54 15.28 -14.22
N GLU A 401 6.22 15.32 -14.01
CA GLU A 401 5.22 15.63 -15.04
C GLU A 401 5.28 17.10 -15.55
N GLY A 402 5.92 18.00 -14.80
CA GLY A 402 6.13 19.41 -15.19
C GLY A 402 7.27 19.64 -16.19
N VAL A 403 7.92 18.58 -16.69
CA VAL A 403 9.06 18.66 -17.62
C VAL A 403 8.59 18.52 -19.06
N MET A 404 8.80 19.56 -19.88
CA MET A 404 8.52 19.49 -21.32
C MET A 404 9.61 18.74 -22.07
N ASP A 405 9.21 17.84 -22.97
CA ASP A 405 10.10 17.04 -23.81
C ASP A 405 11.09 17.89 -24.64
N GLU A 406 10.67 19.07 -25.10
CA GLU A 406 11.52 20.02 -25.85
C GLU A 406 12.81 20.37 -25.10
N ILE A 407 12.75 20.50 -23.77
CA ILE A 407 13.92 20.79 -22.92
C ILE A 407 14.83 19.55 -22.82
N LEU A 408 14.25 18.35 -22.74
CA LEU A 408 15.00 17.09 -22.67
C LEU A 408 15.72 16.76 -23.99
N GLU A 409 15.09 17.10 -25.13
CA GLU A 409 15.70 17.03 -26.46
C GLU A 409 16.81 18.07 -26.63
N ALA A 410 16.58 19.32 -26.25
CA ALA A 410 17.58 20.40 -26.31
C ALA A 410 18.78 20.14 -25.36
N ALA A 411 18.54 19.49 -24.22
CA ALA A 411 19.57 19.02 -23.29
C ALA A 411 20.29 17.74 -23.75
N GLN A 412 19.85 17.12 -24.85
CA GLN A 412 20.42 15.89 -25.42
C GLN A 412 20.38 14.68 -24.47
N ILE A 413 19.35 14.61 -23.62
CA ILE A 413 19.11 13.46 -22.72
C ILE A 413 18.57 12.27 -23.52
N LYS A 414 17.67 12.54 -24.48
CA LYS A 414 17.23 11.58 -25.50
C LYS A 414 18.31 11.47 -26.61
N PRO A 415 18.78 10.27 -26.99
CA PRO A 415 19.88 10.11 -27.93
C PRO A 415 19.41 10.26 -29.39
N ASN A 416 19.28 11.51 -29.86
CA ASN A 416 18.79 11.81 -31.21
C ASN A 416 19.69 11.22 -32.32
N SER A 417 19.09 10.43 -33.20
CA SER A 417 19.70 9.61 -34.27
C SER A 417 20.37 10.39 -35.43
N GLY A 418 20.56 11.70 -35.29
CA GLY A 418 20.85 12.62 -36.40
C GLY A 418 22.16 13.41 -36.37
N ARG A 419 22.96 13.38 -35.28
CA ARG A 419 24.22 14.15 -35.21
C ARG A 419 25.36 13.42 -34.50
N SER A 420 26.48 13.29 -35.21
CA SER A 420 27.76 12.84 -34.65
C SER A 420 28.36 13.92 -33.76
N ASN A 421 28.24 13.73 -32.44
CA ASN A 421 29.37 13.75 -31.49
C ASN A 421 28.83 13.52 -30.06
N GLU A 422 29.51 12.61 -29.34
CA GLU A 422 29.54 12.51 -27.88
C GLU A 422 28.21 12.78 -27.15
N GLY A 423 27.38 11.74 -27.01
CA GLY A 423 26.31 11.72 -26.01
C GLY A 423 26.90 11.66 -24.60
N PHE A 424 27.37 12.79 -24.08
CA PHE A 424 28.15 12.89 -22.83
C PHE A 424 27.50 12.16 -21.64
N LEU A 425 26.17 12.24 -21.52
CA LEU A 425 25.41 11.56 -20.48
C LEU A 425 25.45 10.03 -20.63
N LEU A 426 25.22 9.50 -21.84
CA LEU A 426 25.33 8.08 -22.14
C LEU A 426 26.77 7.59 -21.90
N GLY A 427 27.77 8.37 -22.32
CA GLY A 427 29.18 8.11 -22.05
C GLY A 427 29.49 8.00 -20.56
N ALA A 428 28.94 8.89 -19.74
CA ALA A 428 29.07 8.85 -18.28
C ALA A 428 28.38 7.62 -17.66
N LEU A 429 27.15 7.28 -18.08
CA LEU A 429 26.44 6.08 -17.61
C LEU A 429 27.21 4.79 -17.95
N LEU A 430 27.72 4.68 -19.19
CA LEU A 430 28.57 3.57 -19.62
C LEU A 430 29.94 3.57 -18.90
N ALA A 431 30.47 4.74 -18.52
CA ALA A 431 31.68 4.82 -17.70
C ALA A 431 31.44 4.30 -16.27
N ILE A 432 30.27 4.54 -15.66
CA ILE A 432 29.87 3.95 -14.36
C ILE A 432 29.77 2.42 -14.48
N LEU A 433 29.16 1.89 -15.55
CA LEU A 433 29.11 0.43 -15.79
C LEU A 433 30.51 -0.17 -15.97
N ASN A 434 31.44 0.52 -16.66
CA ASN A 434 32.83 0.06 -16.73
C ASN A 434 33.57 0.18 -15.38
N ALA A 435 33.28 1.22 -14.58
CA ALA A 435 33.92 1.46 -13.29
C ALA A 435 33.68 0.32 -12.28
N CYS A 436 32.52 -0.35 -12.32
CA CYS A 436 32.27 -1.51 -11.44
C CYS A 436 33.31 -2.64 -11.61
N THR A 437 33.94 -2.75 -12.79
CA THR A 437 34.93 -3.81 -13.08
C THR A 437 36.33 -3.52 -12.53
N ARG A 438 36.61 -2.28 -12.08
CA ARG A 438 37.93 -1.86 -11.55
C ARG A 438 38.32 -2.69 -10.32
N LYS A 439 39.63 -2.97 -10.17
CA LYS A 439 40.19 -3.78 -9.05
C LYS A 439 39.95 -3.14 -7.68
N GLU A 440 39.96 -1.82 -7.62
CA GLU A 440 39.50 -1.03 -6.50
C GLU A 440 38.03 -0.70 -6.78
N ARG A 441 37.12 -1.38 -6.07
CA ARG A 441 35.66 -1.24 -6.23
C ARG A 441 35.24 0.10 -5.62
N THR A 442 35.17 1.15 -6.44
CA THR A 442 34.75 2.52 -6.02
C THR A 442 33.24 2.75 -6.06
N VAL A 443 32.47 1.78 -6.56
CA VAL A 443 31.02 1.88 -6.82
C VAL A 443 30.24 0.86 -6.00
N ARG A 444 29.13 1.29 -5.38
CA ARG A 444 28.20 0.48 -4.59
C ARG A 444 27.17 -0.23 -5.47
N PRO A 445 26.64 -1.41 -5.07
CA PRO A 445 25.59 -2.11 -5.83
C PRO A 445 24.36 -1.25 -6.15
N ILE A 446 23.89 -0.44 -5.19
CA ILE A 446 22.71 0.43 -5.37
C ILE A 446 22.88 1.48 -6.48
N THR A 447 24.11 1.97 -6.69
CA THR A 447 24.45 2.92 -7.76
C THR A 447 24.41 2.24 -9.14
N ILE A 448 24.83 0.97 -9.21
CA ILE A 448 24.80 0.16 -10.42
C ILE A 448 23.35 -0.21 -10.77
N GLU A 449 22.53 -0.56 -9.78
CA GLU A 449 21.10 -0.81 -9.98
C GLU A 449 20.37 0.40 -10.55
N LEU A 450 20.55 1.58 -9.95
CA LEU A 450 19.95 2.82 -10.43
C LEU A 450 20.44 3.19 -11.85
N CYS A 451 21.73 2.98 -12.15
CA CYS A 451 22.28 3.16 -13.50
C CYS A 451 21.61 2.23 -14.53
N CYS A 452 21.42 0.94 -14.19
CA CYS A 452 20.72 -0.01 -15.06
C CYS A 452 19.24 0.35 -15.28
N ILE A 453 18.56 0.85 -14.24
CA ILE A 453 17.16 1.32 -14.34
C ILE A 453 17.07 2.55 -15.26
N LEU A 454 17.99 3.50 -15.14
CA LEU A 454 18.06 4.70 -15.98
C LEU A 454 18.38 4.37 -17.44
N LEU A 455 19.39 3.55 -17.69
CA LEU A 455 19.72 3.09 -19.04
C LEU A 455 18.54 2.33 -19.68
N ARG A 456 17.89 1.43 -18.93
CA ARG A 456 16.67 0.75 -19.41
C ARG A 456 15.58 1.75 -19.78
N ARG A 457 15.39 2.82 -19.00
CA ARG A 457 14.36 3.83 -19.28
C ARG A 457 14.70 4.67 -20.52
N LEU A 458 15.93 5.15 -20.65
CA LEU A 458 16.40 5.90 -21.82
C LEU A 458 16.32 5.07 -23.11
N LEU A 459 16.42 3.75 -23.02
CA LEU A 459 16.36 2.83 -24.15
C LEU A 459 14.93 2.44 -24.58
N LEU A 460 13.91 2.62 -23.72
CA LEU A 460 12.51 2.37 -24.09
C LEU A 460 11.97 3.36 -25.13
N ASP A 461 12.48 4.59 -25.12
CA ASP A 461 12.10 5.67 -26.04
C ASP A 461 12.88 5.59 -27.38
N THR A 462 13.65 4.53 -27.62
CA THR A 462 14.57 4.40 -28.77
C THR A 462 14.38 3.09 -29.55
N ASP A 463 14.40 3.17 -30.87
CA ASP A 463 14.27 2.01 -31.76
C ASP A 463 15.28 0.89 -31.40
N PRO A 464 14.87 -0.39 -31.34
CA PRO A 464 15.73 -1.49 -30.91
C PRO A 464 16.93 -1.75 -31.85
N ASP A 465 16.83 -1.32 -33.12
CA ASP A 465 17.92 -1.40 -34.10
C ASP A 465 18.94 -0.25 -33.99
N ALA A 466 18.76 0.69 -33.04
CA ALA A 466 19.66 1.82 -32.86
C ALA A 466 21.04 1.40 -32.35
N GLU A 467 22.10 2.09 -32.83
CA GLU A 467 23.49 1.83 -32.43
C GLU A 467 23.68 1.89 -30.90
N VAL A 468 22.88 2.72 -30.22
CA VAL A 468 22.84 2.89 -28.76
C VAL A 468 22.58 1.58 -28.02
N HIS A 469 21.62 0.75 -28.47
CA HIS A 469 21.33 -0.56 -27.87
C HIS A 469 22.53 -1.51 -27.99
N SER A 470 23.15 -1.55 -29.17
CA SER A 470 24.34 -2.37 -29.46
C SER A 470 25.56 -1.94 -28.62
N GLN A 471 25.78 -0.64 -28.45
CA GLN A 471 26.81 -0.10 -27.56
C GLN A 471 26.55 -0.50 -26.09
N CYS A 472 25.29 -0.45 -25.64
CA CYS A 472 24.90 -0.83 -24.27
C CYS A 472 25.09 -2.34 -23.99
N ASP A 473 24.60 -3.23 -24.87
CA ASP A 473 24.78 -4.68 -24.70
C ASP A 473 26.26 -5.08 -24.74
N SER A 474 27.05 -4.45 -25.61
CA SER A 474 28.50 -4.66 -25.71
C SER A 474 29.24 -4.31 -24.41
N VAL A 475 28.97 -3.12 -23.84
CA VAL A 475 29.56 -2.69 -22.57
C VAL A 475 29.10 -3.57 -21.41
N ALA A 476 27.80 -3.86 -21.31
CA ALA A 476 27.25 -4.70 -20.25
C ALA A 476 27.79 -6.15 -20.32
N THR A 477 27.89 -6.73 -21.53
CA THR A 477 28.44 -8.07 -21.76
C THR A 477 29.93 -8.13 -21.42
N ASN A 478 30.73 -7.12 -21.76
CA ASN A 478 32.12 -7.02 -21.33
C ASN A 478 32.23 -6.92 -19.79
N ALA A 479 31.42 -6.07 -19.14
CA ALA A 479 31.41 -5.95 -17.68
C ALA A 479 31.05 -7.27 -16.99
N ARG A 480 30.02 -7.97 -17.48
CA ARG A 480 29.63 -9.32 -17.05
C ARG A 480 30.80 -10.30 -17.18
N TYR A 481 31.53 -10.30 -18.30
CA TYR A 481 32.66 -11.18 -18.52
C TYR A 481 33.84 -10.92 -17.56
N GLN A 482 34.16 -9.65 -17.25
CA GLN A 482 35.19 -9.34 -16.25
C GLN A 482 34.80 -9.81 -14.85
N LEU A 483 33.53 -9.64 -14.46
CA LEU A 483 33.01 -10.11 -13.17
C LEU A 483 33.01 -11.65 -13.07
N ILE A 484 32.62 -12.36 -14.13
CA ILE A 484 32.74 -13.83 -14.21
C ILE A 484 34.19 -14.27 -13.98
N ARG A 485 35.18 -13.54 -14.51
CA ARG A 485 36.61 -13.85 -14.28
C ARG A 485 37.07 -13.59 -12.85
N CYS A 486 36.52 -12.59 -12.16
CA CYS A 486 36.72 -12.40 -10.71
C CYS A 486 36.12 -13.57 -9.92
N LEU A 487 34.81 -13.82 -10.11
CA LEU A 487 34.05 -14.87 -9.42
C LEU A 487 34.62 -16.27 -9.66
N SER A 488 35.14 -16.56 -10.86
CA SER A 488 35.76 -17.86 -11.19
C SER A 488 36.97 -18.20 -10.33
N THR A 489 37.59 -17.25 -9.61
CA THR A 489 38.65 -17.57 -8.63
C THR A 489 38.05 -18.00 -7.29
N ALA A 490 36.95 -17.37 -6.86
CA ALA A 490 36.24 -17.72 -5.63
C ALA A 490 35.50 -19.07 -5.74
N VAL A 491 34.86 -19.36 -6.88
CA VAL A 491 34.10 -20.60 -7.16
C VAL A 491 34.87 -21.90 -6.85
N TYR A 492 36.20 -21.91 -7.04
CA TYR A 492 37.07 -23.06 -6.76
C TYR A 492 37.77 -23.02 -5.40
N THR A 493 37.74 -21.87 -4.71
CA THR A 493 38.56 -21.61 -3.52
C THR A 493 37.74 -21.59 -2.25
N ASP A 494 36.54 -21.00 -2.29
CA ASP A 494 35.72 -20.73 -1.11
C ASP A 494 34.62 -21.79 -0.92
N GLU A 495 34.75 -22.67 0.08
CA GLU A 495 33.74 -23.71 0.39
C GLU A 495 32.34 -23.15 0.74
N GLN A 496 32.26 -21.85 1.03
CA GLN A 496 31.03 -21.11 1.33
C GLN A 496 30.42 -20.40 0.11
N PHE A 497 31.07 -20.43 -1.07
CA PHE A 497 30.61 -19.71 -2.27
C PHE A 497 29.14 -20.00 -2.63
N LEU A 498 28.73 -21.27 -2.55
CA LEU A 498 27.35 -21.69 -2.83
C LEU A 498 26.35 -21.05 -1.85
N ASP A 499 26.72 -20.90 -0.57
CA ASP A 499 25.82 -20.36 0.44
C ASP A 499 25.69 -18.84 0.26
N MET A 500 26.80 -18.14 -0.01
CA MET A 500 26.80 -16.71 -0.36
C MET A 500 25.99 -16.42 -1.63
N PHE A 501 26.11 -17.27 -2.66
CA PHE A 501 25.38 -17.10 -3.93
C PHE A 501 23.87 -17.27 -3.75
N GLU A 502 23.43 -18.23 -2.93
CA GLU A 502 22.02 -18.40 -2.61
C GLU A 502 21.49 -17.27 -1.73
N GLU A 503 22.23 -16.85 -0.70
CA GLU A 503 21.84 -15.77 0.21
C GLU A 503 21.63 -14.44 -0.53
N GLU A 504 22.60 -14.02 -1.34
CA GLU A 504 22.50 -12.75 -2.06
C GLU A 504 21.47 -12.77 -3.19
N TYR A 505 21.18 -13.94 -3.78
CA TYR A 505 20.05 -14.07 -4.70
C TYR A 505 18.70 -13.81 -4.00
N TYR A 506 18.47 -14.35 -2.81
CA TYR A 506 17.24 -14.06 -2.07
C TYR A 506 17.19 -12.60 -1.57
N ASN A 507 18.32 -12.01 -1.20
CA ASN A 507 18.38 -10.58 -0.86
C ASN A 507 18.04 -9.70 -2.07
N PHE A 508 18.51 -10.04 -3.27
CA PHE A 508 18.16 -9.40 -4.54
C PHE A 508 16.67 -9.56 -4.88
N GLU A 509 16.06 -10.73 -4.69
CA GLU A 509 14.61 -10.90 -4.87
C GLU A 509 13.75 -10.13 -3.85
N ARG A 510 14.22 -10.00 -2.61
CA ARG A 510 13.52 -9.27 -1.53
C ARG A 510 13.59 -7.76 -1.70
N ASN A 511 14.76 -7.23 -2.06
CA ASN A 511 15.06 -5.79 -2.04
C ASN A 511 14.67 -5.12 -3.37
N ILE A 512 13.38 -5.14 -3.71
CA ILE A 512 12.87 -4.43 -4.89
C ILE A 512 13.15 -2.92 -4.73
N PHE A 513 13.95 -2.36 -5.64
CA PHE A 513 14.30 -0.94 -5.64
C PHE A 513 13.06 -0.04 -5.67
N ARG A 514 12.95 0.87 -4.70
CA ARG A 514 11.92 1.91 -4.59
C ARG A 514 12.61 3.24 -4.32
N LEU A 515 12.59 4.17 -5.27
CA LEU A 515 13.37 5.40 -5.10
C LEU A 515 12.90 6.23 -3.89
N SER A 516 11.60 6.30 -3.62
CA SER A 516 11.06 7.04 -2.45
C SER A 516 11.48 6.48 -1.08
N SER A 517 12.13 5.31 -1.03
CA SER A 517 12.73 4.73 0.18
C SER A 517 14.28 4.73 0.13
N VAL A 518 14.86 5.41 -0.84
CA VAL A 518 16.29 5.42 -1.18
C VAL A 518 16.82 6.84 -1.40
N SER A 519 16.03 7.76 -1.97
CA SER A 519 16.43 9.16 -2.16
C SER A 519 16.57 9.90 -0.83
N THR A 520 15.72 9.58 0.15
CA THR A 520 15.63 10.20 1.48
C THR A 520 16.49 9.54 2.55
N ASP A 521 17.12 8.39 2.26
CA ASP A 521 17.84 7.58 3.24
C ASP A 521 19.06 8.32 3.85
N PRO A 522 19.06 8.63 5.17
CA PRO A 522 20.17 9.35 5.81
C PRO A 522 21.52 8.63 5.70
N SER A 523 21.52 7.29 5.66
CA SER A 523 22.75 6.49 5.57
C SER A 523 23.44 6.57 4.20
N LEU A 524 22.73 7.05 3.18
CA LEU A 524 23.26 7.29 1.83
C LEU A 524 23.75 8.72 1.59
N LEU A 525 23.32 9.69 2.41
CA LEU A 525 23.77 11.10 2.39
C LEU A 525 25.00 11.32 3.27
N LEU A 526 25.13 10.56 4.36
CA LEU A 526 26.38 10.46 5.12
C LEU A 526 27.48 9.78 4.28
N PRO A 527 28.77 10.11 4.50
CA PRO A 527 29.87 9.51 3.75
C PRO A 527 29.83 7.96 3.79
N PRO A 528 30.11 7.28 2.67
CA PRO A 528 29.94 5.83 2.56
C PRO A 528 30.87 5.09 3.51
N SER A 529 30.30 4.24 4.36
CA SER A 529 31.06 3.49 5.37
C SER A 529 31.87 2.34 4.75
N ASN A 530 33.14 2.24 5.16
CA ASN A 530 34.00 1.08 4.84
C ASN A 530 34.01 0.04 5.98
N SER A 531 33.12 0.18 6.97
CA SER A 531 33.07 -0.66 8.17
C SER A 531 31.76 -1.45 8.23
N SER A 532 31.87 -2.77 8.39
CA SER A 532 30.75 -3.67 8.64
C SER A 532 30.06 -3.44 9.99
N LEU A 533 30.71 -2.72 10.92
CA LEU A 533 30.14 -2.36 12.22
C LEU A 533 29.13 -1.19 12.16
N SER A 534 29.01 -0.50 11.02
CA SER A 534 28.07 0.63 10.85
C SER A 534 26.59 0.23 10.83
N GLY A 535 26.27 -1.06 10.73
CA GLY A 535 24.90 -1.56 10.55
C GLY A 535 24.32 -1.36 9.14
N VAL A 536 25.00 -0.60 8.27
CA VAL A 536 24.58 -0.34 6.89
C VAL A 536 24.71 -1.63 6.05
N PRO A 537 23.65 -2.04 5.30
CA PRO A 537 23.68 -3.26 4.49
C PRO A 537 24.64 -3.15 3.31
N LEU A 538 25.22 -4.28 2.89
CA LEU A 538 26.29 -4.34 1.87
C LEU A 538 25.90 -3.72 0.51
N SER A 539 24.62 -3.68 0.16
CA SER A 539 24.13 -3.00 -1.06
C SER A 539 24.29 -1.47 -1.05
N LYS A 540 24.33 -0.85 0.15
CA LYS A 540 24.37 0.60 0.38
C LYS A 540 25.76 1.15 0.73
N ARG A 541 26.75 0.28 0.96
CA ARG A 541 28.12 0.64 1.38
C ARG A 541 29.19 -0.03 0.53
N LEU A 542 30.46 0.28 0.78
CA LEU A 542 31.58 -0.34 0.09
C LEU A 542 32.05 -1.62 0.82
N ALA A 543 32.63 -2.55 0.07
CA ALA A 543 33.02 -3.87 0.53
C ALA A 543 34.43 -3.91 1.16
N ASN A 544 34.54 -4.48 2.36
CA ASN A 544 35.78 -4.62 3.10
C ASN A 544 36.16 -6.11 3.29
N GLY A 545 37.45 -6.43 3.18
CA GLY A 545 37.94 -7.81 3.10
C GLY A 545 37.65 -8.50 1.74
N SER A 546 37.93 -9.79 1.65
CA SER A 546 37.72 -10.61 0.44
C SER A 546 36.29 -11.13 0.31
N GLU A 547 35.70 -11.59 1.42
CA GLU A 547 34.38 -12.24 1.44
C GLU A 547 33.26 -11.28 1.04
N GLU A 548 33.28 -10.03 1.53
CA GLU A 548 32.32 -9.01 1.10
C GLU A 548 32.48 -8.63 -0.37
N ARG A 549 33.70 -8.65 -0.92
CA ARG A 549 33.93 -8.39 -2.36
C ARG A 549 33.30 -9.48 -3.22
N VAL A 550 33.37 -10.75 -2.80
CA VAL A 550 32.70 -11.85 -3.50
C VAL A 550 31.17 -11.67 -3.45
N ARG A 551 30.59 -11.30 -2.31
CA ARG A 551 29.15 -10.96 -2.20
C ARG A 551 28.75 -9.77 -3.09
N THR A 552 29.52 -8.68 -3.08
CA THR A 552 29.31 -7.51 -3.96
C THR A 552 29.42 -7.86 -5.44
N ASP A 553 30.37 -8.72 -5.83
CA ASP A 553 30.52 -9.17 -7.21
C ASP A 553 29.33 -10.07 -7.65
N ILE A 554 28.79 -10.91 -6.75
CA ILE A 554 27.59 -11.71 -6.97
C ILE A 554 26.35 -10.83 -7.16
N LEU A 555 26.12 -9.85 -6.28
CA LEU A 555 25.03 -8.88 -6.41
C LEU A 555 25.13 -8.11 -7.74
N THR A 556 26.32 -7.60 -8.06
CA THR A 556 26.59 -6.87 -9.31
C THR A 556 26.32 -7.73 -10.55
N TYR A 557 26.69 -9.03 -10.51
CA TYR A 557 26.35 -9.99 -11.56
C TYR A 557 24.82 -10.13 -11.74
N PHE A 558 24.02 -10.17 -10.66
CA PHE A 558 22.56 -10.25 -10.79
C PHE A 558 21.93 -8.99 -11.39
N HIS A 559 22.35 -7.78 -10.98
CA HIS A 559 21.86 -6.53 -11.60
C HIS A 559 22.21 -6.46 -13.09
N LEU A 560 23.46 -6.76 -13.47
CA LEU A 560 23.89 -6.76 -14.87
C LEU A 560 23.24 -7.87 -15.71
N ARG A 561 23.05 -9.07 -15.15
CA ARG A 561 22.37 -10.18 -15.83
C ARG A 561 20.91 -9.82 -16.11
N LYS A 562 20.21 -9.26 -15.13
CA LYS A 562 18.83 -8.76 -15.30
C LYS A 562 18.76 -7.69 -16.40
N PHE A 563 19.69 -6.72 -16.38
CA PHE A 563 19.77 -5.69 -17.41
C PHE A 563 20.01 -6.26 -18.82
N ILE A 564 20.93 -7.22 -18.99
CA ILE A 564 21.21 -7.85 -20.30
C ILE A 564 20.02 -8.70 -20.79
N LEU A 565 19.30 -9.37 -19.89
CA LEU A 565 18.06 -10.08 -20.24
C LEU A 565 16.94 -9.11 -20.65
N ASP A 566 16.76 -8.01 -19.91
CA ASP A 566 15.84 -6.92 -20.24
C ASP A 566 16.14 -6.32 -21.63
N LEU A 567 17.42 -6.06 -21.96
CA LEU A 567 17.85 -5.55 -23.28
C LEU A 567 17.52 -6.50 -24.44
N ARG A 568 17.47 -7.81 -24.18
CA ARG A 568 17.26 -8.86 -25.19
C ARG A 568 15.81 -9.35 -25.27
N GLY A 569 14.93 -8.87 -24.39
CA GLY A 569 13.57 -9.37 -24.24
C GLY A 569 13.50 -10.83 -23.73
N GLU A 570 14.58 -11.34 -23.13
CA GLU A 570 14.67 -12.72 -22.65
C GLU A 570 14.19 -12.83 -21.20
N THR A 571 13.41 -13.87 -20.88
CA THR A 571 12.95 -14.13 -19.50
C THR A 571 13.92 -15.03 -18.74
N GLU A 572 14.27 -14.65 -17.51
CA GLU A 572 15.05 -15.51 -16.62
C GLU A 572 14.35 -16.86 -16.37
N SER A 573 15.10 -17.94 -16.55
CA SER A 573 14.60 -19.31 -16.52
C SER A 573 15.50 -20.29 -15.75
N VAL A 574 16.72 -19.87 -15.39
CA VAL A 574 17.72 -20.71 -14.70
C VAL A 574 17.75 -20.43 -13.20
N LEU A 575 17.34 -19.23 -12.79
CA LEU A 575 17.21 -18.81 -11.40
C LEU A 575 15.73 -18.77 -10.95
N PRO A 576 15.37 -19.16 -9.71
CA PRO A 576 16.23 -19.76 -8.69
C PRO A 576 16.76 -21.15 -9.09
N LEU A 577 17.88 -21.57 -8.51
CA LEU A 577 18.58 -22.83 -8.80
C LEU A 577 17.74 -24.07 -8.43
N ARG A 578 16.82 -24.46 -9.33
CA ARG A 578 16.03 -25.68 -9.24
C ARG A 578 16.93 -26.88 -9.52
N VAL A 579 17.06 -27.77 -8.54
CA VAL A 579 17.72 -29.07 -8.73
C VAL A 579 16.81 -29.93 -9.61
N MET A 580 17.15 -30.05 -10.89
CA MET A 580 16.36 -30.80 -11.87
C MET A 580 16.40 -32.30 -11.56
N ALA A 581 15.38 -32.76 -10.84
CA ALA A 581 15.12 -34.16 -10.55
C ALA A 581 13.78 -34.55 -11.19
N ASP A 582 13.81 -35.05 -12.43
CA ASP A 582 12.63 -35.32 -13.25
C ASP A 582 11.63 -36.35 -12.65
N THR A 583 12.00 -36.99 -11.53
CA THR A 583 11.11 -37.84 -10.73
C THR A 583 11.34 -37.65 -9.21
N VAL A 584 11.08 -36.45 -8.69
CA VAL A 584 10.85 -36.26 -7.24
C VAL A 584 9.64 -37.10 -6.80
N ALA A 585 9.76 -37.76 -5.64
CA ALA A 585 8.65 -38.44 -4.98
C ALA A 585 7.78 -37.43 -4.23
N GLU A 586 6.46 -37.50 -4.38
CA GLU A 586 5.51 -36.59 -3.74
C GLU A 586 4.97 -37.14 -2.42
N ILE A 587 4.34 -36.29 -1.60
CA ILE A 587 3.75 -36.73 -0.33
C ILE A 587 2.55 -37.65 -0.63
N ASN A 588 2.52 -38.81 0.04
CA ASN A 588 1.65 -39.96 -0.22
C ASN A 588 1.99 -40.82 -1.44
N ASP A 589 3.11 -40.57 -2.15
CA ASP A 589 3.60 -41.52 -3.16
C ASP A 589 3.97 -42.87 -2.54
N CYS A 590 3.85 -43.92 -3.35
CA CYS A 590 4.10 -45.29 -2.93
C CYS A 590 5.46 -45.76 -3.46
N ILE A 591 6.44 -45.94 -2.55
CA ILE A 591 7.78 -46.42 -2.87
C ILE A 591 7.86 -47.93 -2.65
N ASN A 592 8.41 -48.65 -3.64
CA ASN A 592 8.68 -50.08 -3.51
C ASN A 592 9.99 -50.31 -2.73
N LEU A 593 9.86 -50.73 -1.47
CA LEU A 593 10.99 -51.09 -0.59
C LEU A 593 11.49 -52.53 -0.87
N GLY A 594 10.58 -53.41 -1.30
CA GLY A 594 10.84 -54.84 -1.51
C GLY A 594 11.80 -55.18 -2.65
N LYS A 595 11.99 -54.31 -3.65
CA LYS A 595 12.90 -54.59 -4.77
C LYS A 595 14.38 -54.72 -4.40
N SER A 596 14.77 -54.31 -3.18
CA SER A 596 16.10 -54.57 -2.60
C SER A 596 16.36 -56.08 -2.36
N PHE A 597 15.33 -56.94 -2.37
CA PHE A 597 15.47 -58.38 -2.12
C PHE A 597 15.76 -59.26 -3.36
N SER A 598 15.75 -58.73 -4.59
CA SER A 598 15.94 -59.57 -5.79
C SER A 598 16.94 -59.01 -6.81
N ASN A 599 18.15 -59.56 -6.75
CA ASN A 599 19.14 -59.64 -7.83
C ASN A 599 19.63 -58.32 -8.47
N VAL A 600 20.60 -57.65 -7.83
CA VAL A 600 22.02 -57.66 -8.27
C VAL A 600 22.89 -56.92 -7.22
N ILE A 601 24.16 -57.33 -7.06
CA ILE A 601 25.13 -56.87 -6.05
C ILE A 601 24.75 -57.18 -4.58
N ARG A 602 25.19 -58.35 -4.09
CA ARG A 602 25.34 -58.65 -2.65
C ARG A 602 26.48 -57.83 -2.03
N LYS A 603 26.35 -56.49 -1.89
CA LYS A 603 27.31 -55.64 -1.13
C LYS A 603 26.86 -54.19 -0.85
N LYS A 604 25.61 -54.00 -0.42
CA LYS A 604 25.12 -52.76 0.25
C LYS A 604 24.00 -53.16 1.21
N ASN A 605 24.15 -52.87 2.50
CA ASN A 605 23.20 -53.32 3.52
C ASN A 605 22.21 -52.20 3.85
N SER A 606 20.91 -52.55 3.83
CA SER A 606 19.78 -51.80 4.40
C SER A 606 19.81 -50.28 4.14
N ASP A 607 19.23 -49.87 3.02
CA ASP A 607 18.97 -48.46 2.66
C ASP A 607 17.82 -47.84 3.49
N LEU A 608 17.12 -48.67 4.27
CA LEU A 608 16.05 -48.31 5.20
C LEU A 608 16.61 -48.25 6.64
N LEU A 609 16.43 -47.14 7.35
CA LEU A 609 16.74 -47.03 8.78
C LEU A 609 15.45 -46.78 9.59
N SER A 610 15.23 -47.58 10.64
CA SER A 610 14.15 -47.34 11.61
C SER A 610 14.49 -46.12 12.47
N CYS A 611 13.56 -45.20 12.66
CA CYS A 611 13.73 -44.04 13.54
C CYS A 611 12.43 -43.62 14.22
N THR A 612 12.54 -43.25 15.50
CA THR A 612 11.50 -42.51 16.21
C THR A 612 11.74 -41.02 15.99
N VAL A 613 10.81 -40.34 15.33
CA VAL A 613 10.88 -38.90 15.06
C VAL A 613 10.08 -38.17 16.13
N VAL A 614 10.73 -37.33 16.93
CA VAL A 614 10.10 -36.47 17.93
C VAL A 614 10.06 -35.04 17.40
N LEU A 615 8.86 -34.50 17.22
CA LEU A 615 8.63 -33.12 16.78
C LEU A 615 8.67 -32.14 17.96
N GLU A 616 8.85 -30.84 17.69
CA GLU A 616 8.89 -29.77 18.72
C GLU A 616 7.62 -29.70 19.59
N GLN A 617 6.49 -30.23 19.10
CA GLN A 617 5.22 -30.33 19.84
C GLN A 617 5.13 -31.57 20.75
N ASN A 618 6.26 -32.25 21.02
CA ASN A 618 6.34 -33.55 21.71
C ASN A 618 5.58 -34.71 21.03
N GLU A 619 5.14 -34.56 19.79
CA GLU A 619 4.58 -35.68 19.01
C GLU A 619 5.66 -36.70 18.66
N VAL A 620 5.37 -37.99 18.91
CA VAL A 620 6.31 -39.11 18.73
C VAL A 620 5.85 -40.02 17.59
N LEU A 621 6.56 -39.99 16.47
CA LEU A 621 6.18 -40.66 15.22
C LEU A 621 7.20 -41.74 14.82
N GLN A 622 6.77 -43.00 14.80
CA GLN A 622 7.57 -44.08 14.22
C GLN A 622 7.60 -43.98 12.69
N ARG A 623 8.79 -43.91 12.09
CA ARG A 623 9.01 -43.75 10.66
C ARG A 623 10.25 -44.55 10.21
N PHE A 624 10.39 -44.72 8.90
CA PHE A 624 11.64 -45.15 8.30
C PHE A 624 12.29 -44.00 7.52
N LEU A 625 13.57 -43.75 7.79
CA LEU A 625 14.41 -42.83 7.05
C LEU A 625 15.01 -43.54 5.83
N VAL A 626 14.81 -42.96 4.66
CA VAL A 626 15.49 -43.31 3.40
C VAL A 626 16.24 -42.06 2.92
N ALA A 627 17.53 -42.21 2.61
CA ALA A 627 18.34 -41.15 2.02
C ALA A 627 18.75 -41.57 0.60
N ASP A 628 18.27 -40.82 -0.40
CA ASP A 628 18.70 -40.97 -1.79
C ASP A 628 19.87 -40.00 -2.09
N GLN A 629 20.30 -39.88 -3.34
CA GLN A 629 21.43 -39.02 -3.73
C GLN A 629 21.21 -37.53 -3.42
N LEU A 630 19.95 -37.07 -3.44
CA LEU A 630 19.56 -35.66 -3.31
C LEU A 630 18.44 -35.40 -2.28
N LEU A 631 17.71 -36.45 -1.84
CA LEU A 631 16.48 -36.34 -1.06
C LEU A 631 16.57 -37.11 0.28
N LEU A 632 16.06 -36.48 1.33
CA LEU A 632 15.72 -37.09 2.62
C LEU A 632 14.23 -37.44 2.58
N ILE A 633 13.88 -38.72 2.70
CA ILE A 633 12.51 -39.21 2.62
C ILE A 633 12.14 -39.94 3.91
N LEU A 634 11.00 -39.58 4.52
CA LEU A 634 10.42 -40.34 5.63
C LEU A 634 9.23 -41.15 5.15
N VAL A 635 9.20 -42.43 5.52
CA VAL A 635 8.29 -43.43 4.97
C VAL A 635 7.53 -44.13 6.11
N GLU A 636 6.22 -44.32 5.93
CA GLU A 636 5.38 -45.18 6.76
C GLU A 636 5.14 -46.51 6.01
N PRO A 637 5.22 -47.70 6.65
CA PRO A 637 4.97 -48.96 5.97
C PRO A 637 3.50 -49.11 5.54
N ASP A 638 3.27 -49.52 4.29
CA ASP A 638 1.90 -49.69 3.75
C ASP A 638 1.24 -50.95 4.34
N ARG A 639 0.26 -50.74 5.23
CA ARG A 639 -0.52 -51.83 5.87
C ARG A 639 -1.26 -52.72 4.87
N LYS A 640 -1.47 -52.29 3.62
CA LYS A 640 -2.17 -53.04 2.56
C LYS A 640 -1.21 -53.77 1.60
N ARG A 641 0.07 -53.39 1.54
CA ARG A 641 1.06 -53.95 0.59
C ARG A 641 2.40 -54.19 1.27
N PHE A 642 2.65 -55.43 1.64
CA PHE A 642 3.93 -55.85 2.20
C PHE A 642 5.10 -55.50 1.27
N GLY A 643 6.16 -54.89 1.81
CA GLY A 643 7.31 -54.42 1.03
C GLY A 643 7.09 -53.09 0.28
N TRP A 644 6.01 -52.35 0.56
CA TRP A 644 5.81 -50.98 0.10
C TRP A 644 5.75 -50.00 1.28
N GLY A 645 6.08 -48.74 1.01
CA GLY A 645 5.96 -47.65 1.97
C GLY A 645 5.36 -46.40 1.34
N ILE A 646 4.62 -45.65 2.16
CA ILE A 646 3.96 -44.40 1.80
C ILE A 646 4.85 -43.25 2.26
N VAL A 647 5.18 -42.34 1.33
CA VAL A 647 5.96 -41.14 1.63
C VAL A 647 5.15 -40.21 2.53
N ARG A 648 5.73 -39.81 3.67
CA ARG A 648 5.12 -38.87 4.63
C ARG A 648 5.86 -37.53 4.73
N PHE A 649 7.13 -37.49 4.35
CA PHE A 649 7.93 -36.27 4.28
C PHE A 649 9.01 -36.43 3.20
N VAL A 650 9.32 -35.33 2.51
CA VAL A 650 10.45 -35.21 1.57
C VAL A 650 11.12 -33.87 1.79
N GLY A 651 12.45 -33.87 1.90
CA GLY A 651 13.27 -32.67 2.00
C GLY A 651 14.55 -32.79 1.17
N LEU A 652 15.14 -31.66 0.77
CA LEU A 652 16.37 -31.61 -0.01
C LEU A 652 17.59 -31.76 0.91
N LEU A 653 18.50 -32.69 0.61
CA LEU A 653 19.66 -32.97 1.49
C LEU A 653 20.61 -31.77 1.66
N GLN A 654 20.68 -30.89 0.66
CA GLN A 654 21.45 -29.64 0.71
C GLN A 654 21.06 -28.76 1.92
N ASP A 655 19.78 -28.73 2.27
CA ASP A 655 19.14 -27.85 3.26
C ASP A 655 19.07 -28.48 4.67
N THR A 656 19.79 -29.61 4.88
CA THR A 656 19.78 -30.34 6.16
C THR A 656 20.92 -29.92 7.08
N LEU A 657 20.56 -29.40 8.25
CA LEU A 657 21.47 -29.23 9.39
C LEU A 657 21.36 -30.48 10.29
N LEU A 658 22.52 -30.98 10.74
CA LEU A 658 22.64 -32.26 11.45
C LEU A 658 23.47 -32.05 12.72
N THR A 659 22.82 -31.99 13.88
CA THR A 659 23.48 -31.90 15.18
C THR A 659 23.31 -33.22 15.94
N VAL A 660 24.36 -33.64 16.65
CA VAL A 660 24.30 -34.82 17.53
C VAL A 660 23.88 -34.35 18.91
N ASP A 661 22.95 -35.03 19.55
CA ASP A 661 22.56 -34.72 20.92
C ASP A 661 23.72 -35.11 21.88
N PRO A 662 24.32 -34.15 22.63
CA PRO A 662 25.42 -34.46 23.54
C PRO A 662 24.98 -35.34 24.72
N ASN A 663 23.68 -35.36 25.03
CA ASN A 663 23.13 -36.13 26.15
C ASN A 663 22.63 -37.51 25.72
N GLU A 664 22.37 -37.74 24.43
CA GLU A 664 21.88 -39.03 23.90
C GLU A 664 22.60 -39.46 22.62
N THR A 665 23.55 -40.38 22.75
CA THR A 665 24.37 -40.92 21.64
C THR A 665 23.56 -41.60 20.52
N ARG A 666 22.30 -41.97 20.77
CA ARG A 666 21.41 -42.58 19.77
C ARG A 666 20.59 -41.57 18.98
N ALA A 667 20.73 -40.27 19.25
CA ALA A 667 19.88 -39.24 18.67
C ALA A 667 20.62 -38.25 17.75
N LEU A 668 19.96 -37.90 16.66
CA LEU A 668 20.32 -36.79 15.78
C LEU A 668 19.19 -35.77 15.80
N HIS A 669 19.52 -34.51 16.05
CA HIS A 669 18.63 -33.40 15.75
C HIS A 669 18.82 -33.05 14.26
N ILE A 670 17.72 -33.08 13.51
CA ILE A 670 17.71 -32.80 12.07
C ILE A 670 16.79 -31.61 11.84
N VAL A 671 17.36 -30.54 11.28
CA VAL A 671 16.62 -29.37 10.81
C VAL A 671 16.69 -29.34 9.30
N VAL A 672 15.55 -29.25 8.63
CA VAL A 672 15.43 -29.16 7.18
C VAL A 672 14.83 -27.80 6.86
N ASN A 673 15.55 -26.96 6.12
CA ASN A 673 15.02 -25.67 5.67
C ASN A 673 14.33 -25.82 4.30
N ASP A 674 13.41 -24.93 3.96
CA ASP A 674 12.79 -24.89 2.62
C ASP A 674 13.37 -23.77 1.77
N VAL A 675 13.43 -24.01 0.46
CA VAL A 675 13.85 -23.05 -0.56
C VAL A 675 12.94 -21.81 -0.55
N ASN A 676 11.63 -21.98 -0.31
CA ASN A 676 10.69 -20.85 -0.21
C ASN A 676 10.73 -20.19 1.17
N SER A 677 11.06 -20.91 2.25
CA SER A 677 11.22 -20.27 3.57
C SER A 677 12.42 -19.33 3.63
N ARG A 678 13.47 -19.58 2.82
CA ARG A 678 14.57 -18.62 2.59
C ARG A 678 14.15 -17.31 1.91
N ARG A 679 13.04 -17.26 1.17
CA ARG A 679 12.52 -16.00 0.61
C ARG A 679 11.88 -15.10 1.67
N LYS A 680 11.16 -15.68 2.64
CA LYS A 680 10.49 -14.92 3.73
C LYS A 680 11.52 -14.27 4.67
N ARG A 681 11.20 -13.11 5.26
CA ARG A 681 12.09 -12.38 6.18
C ARG A 681 12.51 -13.22 7.40
N ASN A 682 11.59 -14.00 7.95
CA ASN A 682 11.83 -14.94 9.04
C ASN A 682 11.76 -16.38 8.51
N PRO A 683 12.90 -17.07 8.26
CA PRO A 683 12.89 -18.43 7.73
C PRO A 683 12.53 -19.45 8.82
N GLN A 684 11.35 -20.06 8.72
CA GLN A 684 10.99 -21.23 9.52
C GLN A 684 11.52 -22.51 8.84
N PRO A 685 11.96 -23.53 9.61
CA PRO A 685 12.34 -24.83 9.06
C PRO A 685 11.11 -25.63 8.61
N LEU A 686 11.24 -26.36 7.51
CA LEU A 686 10.26 -27.30 6.98
C LEU A 686 10.06 -28.52 7.90
N LEU A 687 11.11 -28.88 8.65
CA LEU A 687 11.10 -29.88 9.70
C LEU A 687 12.18 -29.53 10.73
N CYS A 688 11.81 -29.47 12.01
CA CYS A 688 12.75 -29.53 13.13
C CYS A 688 12.35 -30.72 14.00
N ALA A 689 13.24 -31.70 14.16
CA ALA A 689 12.92 -32.93 14.89
C ALA A 689 14.14 -33.64 15.47
N LYS A 690 13.95 -34.30 16.62
CA LYS A 690 14.91 -35.23 17.23
C LYS A 690 14.62 -36.65 16.73
N PHE A 691 15.54 -37.20 15.94
CA PHE A 691 15.51 -38.57 15.42
C PHE A 691 16.26 -39.50 16.37
N ILE A 692 15.53 -40.38 17.05
CA ILE A 692 16.10 -41.41 17.95
C ILE A 692 16.16 -42.74 17.20
N PHE A 693 17.34 -43.35 17.15
CA PHE A 693 17.59 -44.64 16.51
C PHE A 693 17.73 -45.76 17.54
N ASP A 694 17.53 -47.01 17.12
CA ASP A 694 17.58 -48.17 18.02
C ASP A 694 18.93 -48.29 18.75
N ASP A 695 20.02 -48.03 18.02
CA ASP A 695 21.40 -48.11 18.48
C ASP A 695 22.28 -46.96 17.91
N HIS A 696 23.43 -46.73 18.55
CA HIS A 696 24.41 -45.70 18.15
C HIS A 696 25.01 -45.98 16.74
N ILE A 697 25.01 -47.23 16.28
CA ILE A 697 25.58 -47.60 14.98
C ILE A 697 24.65 -47.14 13.85
N ARG A 698 23.34 -47.31 13.99
CA ARG A 698 22.30 -46.76 13.09
C ARG A 698 22.28 -45.23 13.10
N CYS A 699 22.41 -44.62 14.28
CA CYS A 699 22.56 -43.18 14.44
C CYS A 699 23.75 -42.63 13.62
N MET A 700 24.95 -43.18 13.82
CA MET A 700 26.15 -42.74 13.09
C MET A 700 26.10 -43.10 11.60
N ALA A 701 25.49 -44.22 11.22
CA ALA A 701 25.25 -44.56 9.82
C ALA A 701 24.26 -43.60 9.13
N ALA A 702 23.22 -43.13 9.84
CA ALA A 702 22.32 -42.08 9.35
C ALA A 702 23.10 -40.78 9.12
N LYS A 703 23.86 -40.32 10.12
CA LYS A 703 24.69 -39.12 10.02
C LYS A 703 25.63 -39.17 8.81
N GLN A 704 26.40 -40.26 8.66
CA GLN A 704 27.37 -40.41 7.57
C GLN A 704 26.69 -40.41 6.19
N ARG A 705 25.53 -41.06 6.04
CA ARG A 705 24.74 -41.07 4.80
C ARG A 705 24.22 -39.67 4.45
N LEU A 706 23.60 -38.99 5.40
CA LEU A 706 23.03 -37.65 5.20
C LEU A 706 24.12 -36.61 4.90
N THR A 707 25.24 -36.60 5.62
CA THR A 707 26.38 -35.72 5.34
C THR A 707 26.95 -35.95 3.94
N LYS A 708 27.11 -37.21 3.51
CA LYS A 708 27.63 -37.52 2.16
C LYS A 708 26.64 -37.09 1.06
N GLY A 709 25.35 -37.34 1.25
CA GLY A 709 24.32 -36.89 0.30
C GLY A 709 24.24 -35.36 0.21
N ARG A 710 24.35 -34.65 1.34
CA ARG A 710 24.46 -33.18 1.39
C ARG A 710 25.67 -32.66 0.59
N GLN A 711 26.84 -33.28 0.75
CA GLN A 711 28.03 -32.94 -0.06
C GLN A 711 27.79 -33.16 -1.56
N GLN A 712 27.21 -34.30 -1.95
CA GLN A 712 26.91 -34.60 -3.35
C GLN A 712 25.87 -33.64 -3.96
N ALA A 713 24.86 -33.23 -3.19
CA ALA A 713 23.87 -32.22 -3.60
C ALA A 713 24.51 -30.84 -3.80
N ARG A 714 25.40 -30.39 -2.88
CA ARG A 714 26.13 -29.12 -3.02
C ARG A 714 27.02 -29.11 -4.27
N LEU A 715 27.76 -30.18 -4.55
CA LEU A 715 28.57 -30.32 -5.78
C LEU A 715 27.70 -30.29 -7.05
N THR A 716 26.51 -30.91 -7.00
CA THR A 716 25.56 -30.90 -8.12
C THR A 716 25.04 -29.47 -8.41
N LYS A 717 24.64 -28.72 -7.37
CA LYS A 717 24.28 -27.30 -7.50
C LYS A 717 25.43 -26.44 -7.99
N LEU A 718 26.64 -26.64 -7.47
CA LEU A 718 27.83 -25.88 -7.89
C LEU A 718 28.13 -26.11 -9.38
N SER A 719 27.93 -27.33 -9.91
CA SER A 719 28.03 -27.57 -11.36
C SER A 719 26.99 -26.79 -12.19
N VAL A 720 25.77 -26.58 -11.68
CA VAL A 720 24.76 -25.73 -12.34
C VAL A 720 25.15 -24.26 -12.27
N ILE A 721 25.80 -23.81 -11.20
CA ILE A 721 26.37 -22.46 -11.11
C ILE A 721 27.56 -22.30 -12.09
N CYS A 722 28.42 -23.32 -12.25
CA CYS A 722 29.45 -23.31 -13.29
C CYS A 722 28.83 -23.16 -14.69
N ASP A 723 27.76 -23.90 -15.00
CA ASP A 723 27.04 -23.77 -16.26
C ASP A 723 26.44 -22.35 -16.45
N LEU A 724 25.83 -21.78 -15.40
CA LEU A 724 25.25 -20.43 -15.37
C LEU A 724 26.29 -19.30 -15.52
N LEU A 725 27.51 -19.53 -15.06
CA LEU A 725 28.64 -18.61 -15.16
C LEU A 725 29.53 -18.86 -16.39
N GLU A 726 29.20 -19.83 -17.25
CA GLU A 726 30.01 -20.24 -18.42
C GLU A 726 31.43 -20.75 -18.05
N ILE A 727 31.59 -21.29 -16.84
CA ILE A 727 32.84 -21.78 -16.24
C ILE A 727 32.99 -23.30 -16.47
N PRO A 728 34.19 -23.83 -16.80
CA PRO A 728 34.40 -25.27 -16.98
C PRO A 728 34.07 -26.07 -15.71
N ARG A 729 33.31 -27.16 -15.86
CA ARG A 729 32.84 -27.98 -14.73
C ARG A 729 33.98 -28.69 -13.99
N ILE A 730 33.83 -28.77 -12.67
CA ILE A 730 34.54 -29.76 -11.84
C ILE A 730 34.08 -31.17 -12.24
N ASN A 731 35.01 -32.12 -12.36
CA ASN A 731 34.72 -33.50 -12.81
C ASN A 731 33.69 -34.21 -11.91
N CYS A 732 32.41 -34.22 -12.34
CA CYS A 732 31.31 -34.92 -11.68
C CYS A 732 30.44 -35.66 -12.71
N GLN A 733 30.77 -36.93 -12.97
CA GLN A 733 29.83 -37.86 -13.62
C GLN A 733 28.81 -38.34 -12.57
N VAL A 734 27.63 -37.69 -12.54
CA VAL A 734 26.50 -38.12 -11.70
C VAL A 734 25.52 -38.90 -12.56
N ASP A 735 25.43 -40.21 -12.34
CA ASP A 735 24.43 -41.06 -12.98
C ASP A 735 23.08 -40.85 -12.26
N VAL A 736 22.29 -39.88 -12.75
CA VAL A 736 20.99 -39.47 -12.17
C VAL A 736 19.91 -40.53 -12.50
N LYS A 737 20.06 -41.72 -11.92
CA LYS A 737 19.07 -42.80 -11.95
C LYS A 737 18.61 -43.07 -10.53
N ASN A 738 17.36 -42.70 -10.24
CA ASN A 738 16.72 -42.97 -8.96
C ASN A 738 16.73 -44.49 -8.67
N SER A 739 17.17 -44.85 -7.46
CA SER A 739 17.33 -46.27 -7.07
C SER A 739 15.99 -46.99 -6.87
N PHE A 740 14.90 -46.23 -6.74
CA PHE A 740 13.60 -46.70 -6.29
C PHE A 740 12.51 -46.56 -7.36
N ARG A 741 11.58 -47.53 -7.40
CA ARG A 741 10.38 -47.43 -8.25
C ARG A 741 9.27 -46.73 -7.47
N ILE A 742 9.02 -45.47 -7.83
CA ILE A 742 7.90 -44.65 -7.34
C ILE A 742 6.62 -45.03 -8.11
N VAL A 743 5.48 -45.00 -7.42
CA VAL A 743 4.13 -45.06 -8.02
C VAL A 743 3.33 -43.87 -7.48
N LYS A 744 2.92 -42.97 -8.39
CA LYS A 744 2.21 -41.73 -8.03
C LYS A 744 0.74 -41.97 -7.69
N GLY A 745 0.24 -41.18 -6.74
CA GLY A 745 -1.20 -40.92 -6.52
C GLY A 745 -2.09 -42.16 -6.30
N CYS A 746 -2.16 -42.68 -5.07
CA CYS A 746 -3.12 -43.72 -4.68
C CYS A 746 -3.90 -43.31 -3.41
N ALA A 747 -5.19 -43.01 -3.56
CA ALA A 747 -6.06 -42.73 -2.42
C ALA A 747 -6.24 -43.98 -1.52
N PRO A 748 -6.36 -43.83 -0.18
CA PRO A 748 -6.30 -44.94 0.77
C PRO A 748 -7.56 -45.84 0.84
N GLY A 749 -8.27 -46.06 -0.28
CA GLY A 749 -9.54 -46.81 -0.32
C GLY A 749 -9.67 -47.87 -1.42
N THR A 750 -9.35 -47.54 -2.67
CA THR A 750 -9.82 -48.26 -3.86
C THR A 750 -9.02 -49.51 -4.22
N VAL A 751 -9.70 -50.65 -4.30
CA VAL A 751 -9.19 -51.87 -4.96
C VAL A 751 -9.66 -51.88 -6.41
N HIS A 752 -8.75 -52.02 -7.36
CA HIS A 752 -9.07 -52.26 -8.76
C HIS A 752 -8.31 -53.46 -9.31
N LYS A 753 -9.05 -54.46 -9.82
CA LYS A 753 -8.51 -55.53 -10.65
C LYS A 753 -8.17 -54.96 -12.02
N GLN A 754 -6.92 -54.53 -12.24
CA GLN A 754 -6.47 -54.22 -13.60
C GLN A 754 -6.41 -55.52 -14.42
N ARG A 755 -7.28 -55.63 -15.42
CA ARG A 755 -7.11 -56.56 -16.54
C ARG A 755 -5.87 -56.16 -17.31
N VAL A 756 -4.95 -57.10 -17.53
CA VAL A 756 -3.89 -56.92 -18.51
C VAL A 756 -4.51 -57.03 -19.91
N VAL A 757 -4.48 -55.94 -20.67
CA VAL A 757 -4.60 -55.96 -22.12
C VAL A 757 -3.36 -55.26 -22.65
N CYS A 758 -2.46 -56.03 -23.26
CA CYS A 758 -1.32 -55.47 -23.97
C CYS A 758 -1.80 -54.95 -25.33
N ASN A 759 -1.29 -53.79 -25.74
CA ASN A 759 -0.99 -53.54 -27.14
C ASN A 759 0.35 -52.81 -27.22
N ALA A 760 1.18 -53.22 -28.17
CA ALA A 760 2.56 -52.78 -28.27
C ALA A 760 2.73 -51.81 -29.43
N VAL A 761 3.60 -50.81 -29.24
CA VAL A 761 4.36 -50.22 -30.34
C VAL A 761 5.80 -50.64 -30.13
N LEU A 762 6.40 -51.26 -31.15
CA LEU A 762 7.74 -51.82 -31.04
C LEU A 762 8.78 -50.70 -31.04
N ASN A 763 9.84 -50.89 -30.26
CA ASN A 763 11.14 -50.34 -30.62
C ASN A 763 12.19 -51.44 -30.45
N SER A 764 12.60 -52.03 -31.57
CA SER A 764 13.35 -53.28 -31.61
C SER A 764 14.83 -53.09 -31.32
N LYS A 765 15.32 -53.66 -30.22
CA LYS A 765 16.74 -54.00 -30.04
C LYS A 765 16.89 -55.52 -29.89
N ALA A 766 16.95 -56.20 -31.03
CA ALA A 766 17.43 -57.58 -31.09
C ALA A 766 18.97 -57.54 -31.11
N SER A 767 19.59 -58.01 -30.03
CA SER A 767 21.04 -58.22 -29.96
C SER A 767 21.45 -59.49 -30.70
N ILE A 768 22.51 -59.42 -31.51
CA ILE A 768 23.22 -60.60 -32.03
C ILE A 768 24.67 -60.58 -31.51
N ASN A 769 25.18 -61.76 -31.21
CA ASN A 769 26.36 -62.00 -30.39
C ASN A 769 27.70 -61.67 -31.07
N SER A 770 28.72 -61.61 -30.23
CA SER A 770 30.14 -61.78 -30.54
C SER A 770 30.46 -62.83 -31.61
N PHE A 771 31.47 -62.58 -32.45
CA PHE A 771 32.77 -63.28 -32.38
C PHE A 771 33.82 -62.75 -33.38
N ASN A 772 35.10 -62.85 -32.97
CA ASN A 772 36.32 -63.04 -33.78
C ASN A 772 36.91 -61.99 -34.76
N ALA A 773 38.26 -62.01 -34.76
CA ALA A 773 39.18 -61.92 -35.90
C ALA A 773 39.40 -60.59 -36.67
N SER A 774 40.40 -59.83 -36.21
CA SER A 774 41.63 -59.46 -36.96
C SER A 774 41.61 -59.27 -38.50
N THR A 775 42.12 -58.14 -39.01
CA THR A 775 43.33 -58.00 -39.87
C THR A 775 43.37 -56.71 -40.71
N HIS A 776 44.56 -56.10 -40.77
CA HIS A 776 45.18 -55.33 -41.87
C HIS A 776 44.51 -54.16 -42.65
N ASN A 777 45.16 -52.99 -42.45
CA ASN A 777 45.83 -52.14 -43.47
C ASN A 777 45.05 -51.27 -44.48
N ASN A 778 45.60 -50.05 -44.63
CA ASN A 778 45.58 -49.14 -45.79
C ASN A 778 44.24 -48.49 -46.20
N GLY A 779 44.18 -47.19 -46.53
CA GLY A 779 45.18 -46.13 -46.36
C GLY A 779 45.03 -44.95 -47.35
N LYS A 780 45.74 -43.86 -47.06
CA LYS A 780 46.05 -42.67 -47.91
C LYS A 780 44.95 -41.64 -48.24
N ASN A 781 45.28 -40.40 -47.82
CA ASN A 781 45.30 -39.16 -48.60
C ASN A 781 44.00 -38.52 -49.16
N GLY A 782 43.85 -37.21 -48.91
CA GLY A 782 42.96 -36.28 -49.62
C GLY A 782 42.93 -34.93 -48.91
N ALA A 783 43.11 -33.81 -49.62
CA ALA A 783 43.27 -32.48 -49.00
C ALA A 783 42.46 -31.38 -49.70
N SER A 784 42.20 -30.31 -48.92
CA SER A 784 41.99 -28.91 -49.33
C SER A 784 40.86 -28.52 -50.32
N SER A 785 39.90 -27.76 -49.75
CA SER A 785 39.45 -26.42 -50.21
C SER A 785 38.45 -26.22 -51.38
N SER A 786 37.96 -24.95 -51.44
CA SER A 786 37.22 -24.25 -52.51
C SER A 786 35.73 -24.56 -52.75
N THR A 787 34.89 -23.88 -51.95
CA THR A 787 33.88 -22.89 -52.37
C THR A 787 33.24 -22.94 -53.78
N SER A 788 31.90 -22.81 -53.80
CA SER A 788 31.05 -22.05 -54.77
C SER A 788 30.21 -22.79 -55.84
N ILE A 789 28.90 -22.48 -55.80
CA ILE A 789 28.07 -21.98 -56.94
C ILE A 789 27.20 -22.95 -57.81
N LYS A 790 25.87 -22.81 -57.56
CA LYS A 790 24.69 -22.82 -58.47
C LYS A 790 23.98 -24.12 -58.96
N LYS A 791 22.71 -24.21 -58.51
CA LYS A 791 21.46 -24.49 -59.24
C LYS A 791 21.19 -25.91 -59.79
N ASN A 792 20.19 -26.58 -59.19
CA ASN A 792 18.79 -26.64 -59.66
C ASN A 792 17.94 -27.40 -58.61
N LYS A 793 16.61 -27.38 -58.53
CA LYS A 793 15.51 -26.44 -58.80
C LYS A 793 14.23 -27.28 -58.53
N SER A 794 13.37 -26.86 -57.61
CA SER A 794 11.95 -27.25 -57.47
C SER A 794 11.55 -28.70 -57.11
N LEU A 795 11.01 -28.85 -55.90
CA LEU A 795 9.70 -29.50 -55.67
C LEU A 795 9.02 -28.83 -54.45
N ARG A 796 7.68 -28.73 -54.44
CA ARG A 796 6.88 -27.99 -53.44
C ARG A 796 5.98 -28.92 -52.63
N VAL A 797 5.93 -28.69 -51.31
CA VAL A 797 4.90 -29.14 -50.35
C VAL A 797 4.82 -28.01 -49.30
N SER A 798 4.05 -26.94 -49.56
CA SER A 798 2.62 -26.75 -49.26
C SER A 798 2.36 -26.52 -47.76
N ASP A 799 1.90 -25.31 -47.44
CA ASP A 799 1.78 -24.75 -46.10
C ASP A 799 0.65 -25.37 -45.26
N ASN A 800 0.94 -25.69 -43.98
CA ASN A 800 0.00 -25.63 -42.84
C ASN A 800 0.65 -26.15 -41.53
N CYS A 801 1.53 -25.36 -40.89
CA CYS A 801 1.85 -25.56 -39.45
C CYS A 801 2.54 -24.34 -38.80
N LEU A 802 1.89 -23.16 -38.83
CA LEU A 802 2.41 -21.95 -38.15
C LEU A 802 1.35 -21.24 -37.29
N ARG A 803 0.75 -21.98 -36.35
CA ARG A 803 -0.07 -21.46 -35.25
C ARG A 803 0.05 -22.38 -34.03
N CYS A 804 0.90 -22.01 -33.06
CA CYS A 804 0.82 -22.46 -31.66
C CYS A 804 1.86 -21.82 -30.69
N ILE A 805 2.73 -20.91 -31.16
CA ILE A 805 3.68 -20.16 -30.34
C ILE A 805 3.57 -18.68 -30.73
N ILE A 806 3.66 -17.78 -29.73
CA ILE A 806 3.32 -16.34 -29.67
C ILE A 806 1.98 -16.11 -28.96
N PHE A 807 2.06 -15.72 -27.68
CA PHE A 807 0.92 -15.15 -26.93
C PHE A 807 1.37 -14.37 -25.67
N TRP A 808 2.21 -13.35 -25.83
CA TRP A 808 2.40 -12.26 -24.86
C TRP A 808 3.07 -11.07 -25.58
N VAL A 809 2.39 -9.90 -25.62
CA VAL A 809 2.84 -8.61 -26.21
C VAL A 809 3.16 -8.65 -27.73
N CYS A 810 2.59 -7.82 -28.62
CA CYS A 810 1.36 -7.01 -28.62
C CYS A 810 0.96 -6.72 -30.08
N ALA A 811 -0.32 -6.91 -30.47
CA ALA A 811 -0.94 -6.30 -31.67
C ALA A 811 -2.44 -6.68 -31.85
N PHE A 812 -3.35 -5.78 -31.48
CA PHE A 812 -4.45 -5.38 -32.37
C PHE A 812 -3.88 -4.26 -33.27
N THR A 813 -4.39 -3.93 -34.46
CA THR A 813 -5.59 -4.33 -35.22
C THR A 813 -5.17 -5.21 -36.43
N CYS A 814 -5.90 -5.48 -37.53
CA CYS A 814 -7.25 -5.12 -37.97
C CYS A 814 -7.96 -6.33 -38.66
N ARG A 815 -8.26 -6.27 -39.97
CA ARG A 815 -9.16 -7.23 -40.64
C ARG A 815 -8.99 -7.33 -42.16
N SER A 816 -9.64 -8.36 -42.72
CA SER A 816 -9.89 -8.66 -44.14
C SER A 816 -8.73 -9.35 -44.91
N CYS A 817 -8.99 -10.23 -45.89
CA CYS A 817 -10.26 -10.53 -46.56
C CYS A 817 -10.35 -11.98 -47.13
N PHE A 818 -11.59 -12.48 -47.34
CA PHE A 818 -11.99 -13.54 -48.30
C PHE A 818 -11.55 -15.02 -48.06
N ARG A 819 -12.28 -16.06 -48.50
CA ARG A 819 -13.69 -16.20 -48.95
C ARG A 819 -14.15 -17.69 -49.01
N MET A 820 -15.45 -17.92 -48.76
CA MET A 820 -16.39 -18.90 -49.39
C MET A 820 -16.07 -20.40 -49.61
N THR A 821 -17.15 -21.21 -49.54
CA THR A 821 -17.41 -22.52 -50.23
C THR A 821 -16.58 -23.75 -49.81
N ASP A 822 -17.09 -25.01 -49.80
CA ASP A 822 -18.41 -25.52 -50.20
C ASP A 822 -18.86 -26.84 -49.51
N SER A 823 -20.19 -27.08 -49.51
CA SER A 823 -20.96 -28.34 -49.63
C SER A 823 -20.66 -29.67 -48.87
N LYS A 824 -21.72 -30.12 -48.16
CA LYS A 824 -22.28 -31.52 -48.05
C LYS A 824 -21.49 -32.53 -47.18
N VAL A 825 -22.09 -33.59 -46.61
CA VAL A 825 -23.19 -34.53 -46.99
C VAL A 825 -24.09 -34.78 -45.74
N HIS A 826 -25.42 -34.59 -45.78
CA HIS A 826 -26.51 -35.61 -45.92
C HIS A 826 -26.39 -36.86 -45.00
N ASP A 827 -27.40 -37.46 -44.37
CA ASP A 827 -28.83 -37.16 -44.01
C ASP A 827 -29.08 -37.94 -42.68
N ASP A 828 -30.24 -38.08 -42.01
CA ASP A 828 -31.69 -37.75 -42.17
C ASP A 828 -32.28 -37.67 -40.71
N CYS A 829 -33.55 -37.59 -40.29
CA CYS A 829 -34.94 -37.49 -40.80
C CYS A 829 -35.78 -37.04 -39.54
N TYR A 830 -36.92 -36.36 -39.50
CA TYR A 830 -37.83 -35.70 -40.47
C TYR A 830 -38.54 -34.52 -39.73
N CYS A 831 -39.61 -33.92 -40.29
CA CYS A 831 -40.43 -32.88 -39.63
C CYS A 831 -41.94 -33.17 -39.73
N ASP A 832 -42.74 -32.63 -38.80
CA ASP A 832 -44.11 -32.17 -39.09
C ASP A 832 -44.52 -31.06 -38.10
N ASP A 833 -45.18 -30.03 -38.63
CA ASP A 833 -45.53 -28.72 -38.03
C ASP A 833 -46.73 -28.18 -38.89
N PRO A 834 -47.50 -27.12 -38.55
CA PRO A 834 -47.57 -26.33 -37.32
C PRO A 834 -49.01 -26.11 -36.79
N THR A 835 -49.18 -25.31 -35.72
CA THR A 835 -49.99 -24.05 -35.73
C THR A 835 -50.03 -23.37 -34.36
N SER A 836 -49.40 -22.20 -34.23
CA SER A 836 -50.01 -20.95 -33.71
C SER A 836 -48.95 -19.86 -33.49
N SER A 837 -49.36 -18.61 -33.67
CA SER A 837 -48.49 -17.42 -33.65
C SER A 837 -48.05 -17.01 -32.24
N GLY A 838 -46.77 -16.73 -32.06
CA GLY A 838 -46.23 -16.07 -30.86
C GLY A 838 -44.80 -15.56 -31.06
N SER A 839 -44.59 -14.25 -30.96
CA SER A 839 -43.27 -13.63 -31.07
C SER A 839 -42.41 -13.94 -29.85
N ARG A 840 -41.34 -14.72 -30.02
CA ARG A 840 -40.37 -14.97 -28.94
C ARG A 840 -39.41 -13.79 -28.78
N SER A 841 -39.55 -13.07 -27.67
CA SER A 841 -38.44 -12.36 -27.04
C SER A 841 -37.35 -13.34 -26.59
N LEU A 842 -36.17 -12.81 -26.30
CA LEU A 842 -35.10 -13.57 -25.63
C LEU A 842 -35.56 -13.97 -24.21
N PRO A 843 -35.18 -15.15 -23.72
CA PRO A 843 -35.67 -15.66 -22.44
C PRO A 843 -35.03 -14.92 -21.25
N GLU A 844 -35.86 -14.35 -20.38
CA GLU A 844 -35.44 -13.94 -19.03
C GLU A 844 -35.16 -15.19 -18.18
N ALA A 845 -34.00 -15.23 -17.51
CA ALA A 845 -33.60 -16.35 -16.66
C ALA A 845 -34.01 -16.10 -15.20
N GLY A 846 -35.08 -16.77 -14.75
CA GLY A 846 -35.55 -16.67 -13.36
C GLY A 846 -34.68 -17.46 -12.38
N CYS A 847 -33.94 -16.75 -11.52
CA CYS A 847 -33.19 -17.30 -10.38
C CYS A 847 -33.28 -16.31 -9.20
N ASP A 848 -34.43 -16.29 -8.50
CA ASP A 848 -34.84 -15.15 -7.67
C ASP A 848 -35.31 -15.53 -6.24
N SER A 849 -34.90 -16.72 -5.76
CA SER A 849 -35.37 -17.32 -4.49
C SER A 849 -34.26 -17.69 -3.48
N SER A 850 -32.98 -17.58 -3.84
CA SER A 850 -31.85 -17.91 -2.94
C SER A 850 -31.38 -16.68 -2.16
N LEU A 851 -31.39 -16.74 -0.83
CA LEU A 851 -30.99 -15.65 0.08
C LEU A 851 -29.57 -15.83 0.63
N CYS A 852 -28.86 -14.72 0.82
CA CYS A 852 -27.63 -14.64 1.60
C CYS A 852 -27.87 -14.01 3.00
N VAL A 853 -27.36 -14.66 4.05
CA VAL A 853 -27.43 -14.22 5.45
C VAL A 853 -26.00 -13.96 5.96
N ILE A 854 -25.67 -12.69 6.19
CA ILE A 854 -24.38 -12.27 6.75
C ILE A 854 -24.53 -12.15 8.28
N VAL A 855 -23.75 -12.94 9.03
CA VAL A 855 -23.85 -13.01 10.49
C VAL A 855 -22.81 -12.09 11.14
N LEU A 856 -23.28 -10.94 11.65
CA LEU A 856 -22.48 -9.92 12.33
C LEU A 856 -22.73 -9.93 13.85
N GLY A 857 -21.92 -9.17 14.59
CA GLY A 857 -22.03 -9.03 16.05
C GLY A 857 -20.66 -8.97 16.72
N MET A 858 -20.62 -8.60 18.01
CA MET A 858 -19.37 -8.46 18.77
C MET A 858 -18.59 -9.77 18.92
N ALA A 859 -17.33 -9.67 19.36
CA ALA A 859 -16.59 -10.81 19.89
C ALA A 859 -17.33 -11.40 21.12
N GLY A 860 -17.54 -12.71 21.13
CA GLY A 860 -18.21 -13.41 22.23
C GLY A 860 -19.74 -13.41 22.23
N SER A 861 -20.43 -12.72 21.30
CA SER A 861 -21.91 -12.75 21.22
C SER A 861 -22.48 -14.09 20.73
N GLY A 862 -21.65 -14.92 20.09
CA GLY A 862 -21.96 -16.31 19.75
C GLY A 862 -22.16 -16.60 18.25
N LYS A 863 -21.65 -15.75 17.35
CA LYS A 863 -21.76 -15.88 15.87
C LYS A 863 -21.67 -17.31 15.34
N SER A 864 -20.52 -17.98 15.50
CA SER A 864 -20.30 -19.35 15.01
C SER A 864 -21.22 -20.39 15.66
N SER A 865 -21.67 -20.18 16.91
CA SER A 865 -22.64 -21.05 17.59
C SER A 865 -24.06 -20.86 17.03
N PHE A 866 -24.43 -19.63 16.67
CA PHE A 866 -25.68 -19.34 15.96
C PHE A 866 -25.66 -19.95 14.56
N VAL A 867 -24.56 -19.80 13.80
CA VAL A 867 -24.38 -20.45 12.49
C VAL A 867 -24.49 -21.96 12.61
N GLN A 868 -23.82 -22.59 13.58
CA GLN A 868 -23.94 -24.02 13.86
C GLN A 868 -25.39 -24.45 14.12
N ARG A 869 -26.15 -23.68 14.91
CA ARG A 869 -27.55 -23.96 15.22
C ARG A 869 -28.47 -23.75 14.01
N LEU A 870 -28.31 -22.64 13.28
CA LEU A 870 -29.08 -22.32 12.08
C LEU A 870 -28.90 -23.42 11.02
N VAL A 871 -27.64 -23.81 10.76
CA VAL A 871 -27.32 -24.90 9.82
C VAL A 871 -27.93 -26.23 10.29
N SER A 872 -27.93 -26.51 11.60
CA SER A 872 -28.57 -27.72 12.13
C SER A 872 -30.11 -27.69 11.98
N HIS A 873 -30.73 -26.54 12.19
CA HIS A 873 -32.18 -26.33 12.08
C HIS A 873 -32.66 -26.43 10.63
N LEU A 874 -31.95 -25.79 9.70
CA LEU A 874 -32.27 -25.84 8.27
C LEU A 874 -32.20 -27.28 7.73
N HIS A 875 -31.20 -28.07 8.14
CA HIS A 875 -31.11 -29.49 7.78
C HIS A 875 -32.25 -30.33 8.38
N GLN A 876 -32.72 -30.04 9.61
CA GLN A 876 -33.88 -30.71 10.20
C GLN A 876 -35.16 -30.45 9.38
N ASN A 877 -35.29 -29.23 8.83
CA ASN A 877 -36.39 -28.83 7.96
C ASN A 877 -36.18 -29.21 6.48
N ASN A 878 -35.24 -30.13 6.19
CA ASN A 878 -34.89 -30.62 4.84
C ASN A 878 -34.37 -29.56 3.86
N THR A 879 -33.99 -28.37 4.33
CA THR A 879 -33.34 -27.33 3.53
C THR A 879 -31.82 -27.43 3.68
N ILE A 880 -31.09 -27.46 2.57
CA ILE A 880 -29.61 -27.57 2.59
C ILE A 880 -29.01 -26.16 2.46
N PRO A 881 -28.43 -25.58 3.53
CA PRO A 881 -27.70 -24.33 3.44
C PRO A 881 -26.32 -24.52 2.79
N TYR A 882 -25.83 -23.48 2.15
CA TYR A 882 -24.43 -23.37 1.69
C TYR A 882 -23.67 -22.43 2.64
N VAL A 883 -22.59 -22.90 3.25
CA VAL A 883 -21.96 -22.24 4.41
C VAL A 883 -20.57 -21.72 4.05
N LEU A 884 -20.34 -20.42 4.28
CA LEU A 884 -19.02 -19.76 4.19
C LEU A 884 -18.49 -19.46 5.59
N ASN A 885 -17.23 -19.82 5.84
CA ASN A 885 -16.45 -19.24 6.95
C ASN A 885 -15.52 -18.15 6.41
N LEU A 886 -15.68 -16.92 6.91
CA LEU A 886 -14.78 -15.79 6.66
C LEU A 886 -13.90 -15.41 7.86
N ASP A 887 -13.96 -16.13 8.98
CA ASP A 887 -13.03 -15.94 10.11
C ASP A 887 -11.73 -16.75 9.89
N PRO A 888 -10.57 -16.09 9.67
CA PRO A 888 -9.30 -16.77 9.47
C PRO A 888 -8.62 -17.21 10.79
N ALA A 889 -9.05 -16.66 11.94
CA ALA A 889 -8.44 -16.85 13.26
C ALA A 889 -9.09 -17.98 14.08
N VAL A 890 -10.24 -18.53 13.66
CA VAL A 890 -10.88 -19.68 14.30
C VAL A 890 -9.98 -20.92 14.21
N ASN A 891 -9.64 -21.51 15.36
CA ASN A 891 -8.84 -22.74 15.45
C ASN A 891 -9.59 -23.96 14.87
N SER A 892 -10.87 -24.14 15.23
CA SER A 892 -11.67 -25.30 14.85
C SER A 892 -13.14 -24.90 14.65
N LEU A 893 -13.68 -25.13 13.46
CA LEU A 893 -15.11 -24.94 13.19
C LEU A 893 -15.94 -26.03 13.86
N THR A 894 -17.12 -25.66 14.36
CA THR A 894 -18.08 -26.57 15.00
C THR A 894 -19.19 -27.04 14.05
N TYR A 895 -19.14 -26.58 12.79
CA TYR A 895 -20.06 -26.89 11.69
C TYR A 895 -19.26 -27.17 10.40
N PRO A 896 -19.83 -27.92 9.44
CA PRO A 896 -19.20 -28.09 8.12
C PRO A 896 -19.36 -26.82 7.28
N SER A 897 -18.24 -26.23 6.85
CA SER A 897 -18.19 -25.18 5.83
C SER A 897 -18.11 -25.79 4.43
N ASN A 898 -18.66 -25.08 3.43
CA ASN A 898 -18.50 -25.40 2.00
C ASN A 898 -17.35 -24.62 1.37
N ILE A 899 -17.09 -23.42 1.87
CA ILE A 899 -15.92 -22.59 1.55
C ILE A 899 -15.38 -22.05 2.88
N ASP A 900 -14.07 -22.19 3.10
CA ASP A 900 -13.38 -21.71 4.31
C ASP A 900 -12.19 -20.83 3.88
N ILE A 901 -12.15 -19.59 4.36
CA ILE A 901 -11.02 -18.67 4.11
C ILE A 901 -9.68 -19.31 4.52
N ARG A 902 -9.66 -20.16 5.55
CA ARG A 902 -8.45 -20.78 6.13
C ARG A 902 -7.76 -21.78 5.19
N ASP A 903 -8.49 -22.34 4.22
CA ASP A 903 -7.91 -23.20 3.17
C ASP A 903 -7.14 -22.38 2.13
N THR A 904 -7.54 -21.13 1.90
CA THR A 904 -6.89 -20.21 0.94
C THR A 904 -5.80 -19.35 1.57
N VAL A 905 -5.99 -18.88 2.80
CA VAL A 905 -5.08 -17.96 3.49
C VAL A 905 -4.89 -18.39 4.94
N LYS A 906 -3.65 -18.77 5.28
CA LYS A 906 -3.29 -19.22 6.62
C LYS A 906 -2.92 -18.04 7.53
N TYR A 907 -3.83 -17.66 8.41
CA TYR A 907 -3.69 -16.60 9.41
C TYR A 907 -2.30 -16.53 10.10
N LYS A 908 -1.80 -17.66 10.61
CA LYS A 908 -0.52 -17.71 11.34
C LYS A 908 0.70 -17.43 10.44
N GLU A 909 0.64 -17.80 9.17
CA GLU A 909 1.70 -17.50 8.20
C GLU A 909 1.68 -16.01 7.83
N VAL A 910 0.49 -15.45 7.55
CA VAL A 910 0.32 -14.01 7.28
C VAL A 910 0.83 -13.15 8.43
N MET A 911 0.48 -13.49 9.68
CA MET A 911 0.94 -12.78 10.88
C MET A 911 2.47 -12.78 10.98
N SER A 912 3.13 -13.92 10.71
CA SER A 912 4.59 -14.06 10.78
C SER A 912 5.34 -13.48 9.56
N GLU A 913 4.68 -13.33 8.41
CA GLU A 913 5.28 -12.90 7.15
C GLU A 913 5.28 -11.38 7.00
N TYR A 914 4.17 -10.73 7.38
CA TYR A 914 4.03 -9.27 7.37
C TYR A 914 4.41 -8.62 8.70
N GLY A 915 4.67 -9.39 9.76
CA GLY A 915 5.05 -8.88 11.09
C GLY A 915 3.92 -8.17 11.83
N LEU A 916 2.67 -8.56 11.55
CA LEU A 916 1.47 -7.85 12.00
C LEU A 916 0.98 -8.31 13.37
N GLY A 917 0.32 -7.42 14.10
CA GLY A 917 -0.55 -7.79 15.22
C GLY A 917 -1.77 -8.60 14.76
N PRO A 918 -2.49 -9.29 15.67
CA PRO A 918 -3.56 -10.24 15.33
C PRO A 918 -4.68 -9.60 14.50
N ASN A 919 -5.17 -8.41 14.88
CA ASN A 919 -6.21 -7.70 14.11
C ASN A 919 -5.73 -7.33 12.70
N GLY A 920 -4.47 -6.91 12.56
CA GLY A 920 -3.86 -6.61 11.25
C GLY A 920 -3.75 -7.86 10.37
N ALA A 921 -3.38 -9.01 10.95
CA ALA A 921 -3.35 -10.28 10.23
C ALA A 921 -4.75 -10.74 9.76
N ILE A 922 -5.82 -10.50 10.54
CA ILE A 922 -7.21 -10.74 10.09
C ILE A 922 -7.52 -9.86 8.87
N MET A 923 -7.26 -8.55 8.94
CA MET A 923 -7.47 -7.59 7.85
C MET A 923 -6.72 -8.01 6.56
N THR A 924 -5.45 -8.39 6.68
CA THR A 924 -4.66 -8.86 5.53
C THR A 924 -5.21 -10.16 4.95
N CYS A 925 -5.72 -11.09 5.77
CA CYS A 925 -6.36 -12.31 5.27
C CYS A 925 -7.63 -12.00 4.46
N LEU A 926 -8.49 -11.10 4.95
CA LEU A 926 -9.69 -10.66 4.22
C LEU A 926 -9.34 -9.94 2.92
N ASN A 927 -8.34 -9.05 2.95
CA ASN A 927 -7.88 -8.34 1.75
C ASN A 927 -7.37 -9.31 0.67
N LEU A 928 -6.56 -10.32 1.07
CA LEU A 928 -6.08 -11.35 0.15
C LEU A 928 -7.23 -12.19 -0.42
N PHE A 929 -8.17 -12.64 0.42
CA PHE A 929 -9.36 -13.39 0.00
C PHE A 929 -10.26 -12.59 -0.96
N CYS A 930 -10.44 -11.29 -0.69
CA CYS A 930 -11.22 -10.37 -1.52
C CYS A 930 -10.72 -10.32 -2.98
N THR A 931 -9.41 -10.46 -3.22
CA THR A 931 -8.85 -10.46 -4.59
C THR A 931 -9.35 -11.62 -5.46
N GLN A 932 -9.81 -12.71 -4.85
CA GLN A 932 -10.30 -13.92 -5.54
C GLN A 932 -11.82 -14.11 -5.40
N PHE A 933 -12.53 -13.17 -4.76
CA PHE A 933 -13.93 -13.33 -4.39
C PHE A 933 -14.89 -13.52 -5.58
N HIS A 934 -14.52 -13.09 -6.80
CA HIS A 934 -15.25 -13.44 -8.02
C HIS A 934 -15.42 -14.95 -8.19
N GLN A 935 -14.39 -15.75 -7.89
CA GLN A 935 -14.46 -17.22 -7.98
C GLN A 935 -15.44 -17.80 -6.94
N VAL A 936 -15.59 -17.13 -5.80
CA VAL A 936 -16.57 -17.48 -4.76
C VAL A 936 -17.99 -17.18 -5.26
N LEU A 937 -18.21 -16.04 -5.92
CA LEU A 937 -19.49 -15.72 -6.58
C LEU A 937 -19.83 -16.74 -7.69
N ASP A 938 -18.84 -17.16 -8.49
CA ASP A 938 -19.01 -18.20 -9.51
C ASP A 938 -19.42 -19.56 -8.92
N LEU A 939 -18.92 -19.89 -7.71
CA LEU A 939 -19.30 -21.11 -6.98
C LEU A 939 -20.68 -21.01 -6.36
N ILE A 940 -21.03 -19.84 -5.79
CA ILE A 940 -22.36 -19.52 -5.26
C ILE A 940 -23.41 -19.59 -6.38
N ALA A 941 -23.14 -18.98 -7.53
CA ALA A 941 -24.03 -18.99 -8.69
C ALA A 941 -24.32 -20.42 -9.19
N LYS A 942 -23.30 -21.28 -9.27
CA LYS A 942 -23.44 -22.71 -9.65
C LYS A 942 -24.20 -23.57 -8.62
N ARG A 943 -24.58 -23.01 -7.46
CA ARG A 943 -25.27 -23.71 -6.36
C ARG A 943 -26.60 -23.10 -5.96
N ALA A 944 -26.96 -21.92 -6.47
CA ALA A 944 -28.19 -21.22 -6.12
C ALA A 944 -29.45 -22.04 -6.44
N ASP A 945 -29.50 -22.74 -7.58
CA ASP A 945 -30.61 -23.63 -7.96
C ASP A 945 -30.81 -24.80 -6.98
N THR A 946 -29.80 -25.12 -6.17
CA THR A 946 -29.78 -26.25 -5.23
C THR A 946 -29.82 -25.86 -3.75
N CYS A 947 -29.50 -24.60 -3.41
CA CYS A 947 -29.34 -24.13 -2.04
C CYS A 947 -30.13 -22.81 -1.82
N PRO A 948 -31.27 -22.83 -1.12
CA PRO A 948 -32.08 -21.62 -0.90
C PRO A 948 -31.46 -20.65 0.12
N PHE A 949 -30.57 -21.13 1.00
CA PHE A 949 -29.88 -20.33 2.02
C PHE A 949 -28.37 -20.38 1.81
N PHE A 950 -27.73 -19.21 1.76
CA PHE A 950 -26.30 -19.01 1.89
C PHE A 950 -26.03 -18.35 3.25
N VAL A 951 -25.23 -18.98 4.11
CA VAL A 951 -24.96 -18.50 5.48
C VAL A 951 -23.48 -18.17 5.61
N ILE A 952 -23.15 -16.96 6.06
CA ILE A 952 -21.78 -16.44 6.13
C ILE A 952 -21.43 -16.08 7.57
N ASP A 953 -20.47 -16.80 8.15
CA ASP A 953 -19.88 -16.49 9.46
C ASP A 953 -18.71 -15.51 9.27
N THR A 954 -18.77 -14.35 9.94
CA THR A 954 -17.77 -13.29 9.82
C THR A 954 -16.78 -13.27 11.00
N PRO A 955 -15.60 -12.66 10.85
CA PRO A 955 -14.58 -12.59 11.89
C PRO A 955 -15.07 -12.21 13.30
N GLY A 956 -14.42 -12.78 14.31
CA GLY A 956 -14.67 -12.51 15.73
C GLY A 956 -14.71 -11.01 16.05
N GLN A 957 -13.78 -10.23 15.50
CA GLN A 957 -13.76 -8.77 15.56
C GLN A 957 -14.65 -8.17 14.46
N ILE A 958 -15.73 -7.49 14.86
CA ILE A 958 -16.70 -6.90 13.91
C ILE A 958 -16.08 -5.81 13.03
N GLU A 959 -15.23 -4.97 13.60
CA GLU A 959 -14.58 -3.84 12.91
C GLU A 959 -13.74 -4.29 11.71
N ALA A 960 -13.07 -5.45 11.84
CA ALA A 960 -12.25 -6.02 10.79
C ALA A 960 -13.08 -6.44 9.55
N PHE A 961 -14.40 -6.56 9.67
CA PHE A 961 -15.32 -6.75 8.55
C PHE A 961 -16.04 -5.45 8.19
N THR A 962 -16.71 -4.78 9.13
CA THR A 962 -17.62 -3.65 8.81
C THR A 962 -16.90 -2.36 8.41
N TRP A 963 -15.70 -2.11 8.93
CA TRP A 963 -14.90 -0.92 8.60
C TRP A 963 -13.77 -1.22 7.61
N SER A 964 -13.68 -2.45 7.09
CA SER A 964 -12.69 -2.82 6.10
C SER A 964 -13.22 -2.64 4.67
N ALA A 965 -12.37 -2.10 3.79
CA ALA A 965 -12.71 -1.99 2.37
C ALA A 965 -13.03 -3.36 1.74
N SER A 966 -12.33 -4.42 2.15
CA SER A 966 -12.59 -5.80 1.70
C SER A 966 -13.92 -6.34 2.21
N GLY A 967 -14.30 -6.09 3.46
CA GLY A 967 -15.61 -6.49 4.00
C GLY A 967 -16.78 -5.73 3.36
N SER A 968 -16.59 -4.44 3.03
CA SER A 968 -17.55 -3.68 2.21
C SER A 968 -17.67 -4.32 0.82
N ILE A 969 -16.58 -4.44 0.06
CA ILE A 969 -16.58 -5.03 -1.29
C ILE A 969 -17.21 -6.44 -1.29
N ILE A 970 -16.93 -7.29 -0.30
CA ILE A 970 -17.57 -8.60 -0.14
C ILE A 970 -19.08 -8.46 0.05
N THR A 971 -19.53 -7.57 0.93
CA THR A 971 -20.95 -7.29 1.20
C THR A 971 -21.66 -6.74 -0.04
N ASP A 972 -21.06 -5.76 -0.71
CA ASP A 972 -21.61 -5.07 -1.88
C ASP A 972 -21.68 -5.98 -3.12
N LEU A 973 -20.73 -6.90 -3.28
CA LEU A 973 -20.75 -7.94 -4.31
C LEU A 973 -21.81 -9.02 -4.04
N LEU A 974 -21.96 -9.45 -2.79
CA LEU A 974 -23.03 -10.38 -2.41
C LEU A 974 -24.40 -9.74 -2.62
N ALA A 975 -24.60 -8.54 -2.10
CA ALA A 975 -25.82 -7.74 -2.25
C ALA A 975 -26.14 -7.39 -3.71
N SER A 976 -25.14 -7.13 -4.55
CA SER A 976 -25.35 -6.94 -5.99
C SER A 976 -25.73 -8.23 -6.73
N SER A 977 -25.44 -9.41 -6.16
CA SER A 977 -25.68 -10.70 -6.80
C SER A 977 -27.02 -11.36 -6.42
N ARG A 978 -27.46 -11.20 -5.16
CA ARG A 978 -28.60 -11.92 -4.56
C ARG A 978 -29.24 -11.11 -3.42
N PRO A 979 -30.53 -11.36 -3.11
CA PRO A 979 -31.13 -10.93 -1.86
C PRO A 979 -30.22 -11.26 -0.68
N THR A 980 -29.81 -10.22 0.06
CA THR A 980 -28.84 -10.32 1.14
C THR A 980 -29.37 -9.58 2.35
N MET A 981 -29.23 -10.16 3.54
CA MET A 981 -29.64 -9.57 4.81
C MET A 981 -28.56 -9.72 5.89
N ILE A 982 -28.61 -8.86 6.90
CA ILE A 982 -27.71 -8.86 8.05
C ILE A 982 -28.43 -9.41 9.27
N ALA A 983 -27.85 -10.43 9.90
CA ALA A 983 -28.25 -10.94 11.21
C ALA A 983 -27.25 -10.43 12.25
N TYR A 984 -27.64 -9.43 13.04
CA TYR A 984 -26.78 -8.77 14.03
C TYR A 984 -26.98 -9.39 15.43
N ILE A 985 -25.99 -10.15 15.89
CA ILE A 985 -26.08 -10.95 17.12
C ILE A 985 -25.60 -10.16 18.33
N ILE A 986 -26.56 -9.85 19.21
CA ILE A 986 -26.35 -9.21 20.52
C ILE A 986 -26.27 -10.29 21.61
N ASP A 987 -25.42 -10.05 22.61
CA ASP A 987 -25.32 -10.86 23.82
C ASP A 987 -26.33 -10.37 24.88
N SER A 988 -27.46 -11.07 25.05
CA SER A 988 -28.52 -10.67 25.97
C SER A 988 -28.06 -10.54 27.43
N VAL A 989 -27.01 -11.27 27.83
CA VAL A 989 -26.47 -11.23 29.20
C VAL A 989 -25.65 -9.95 29.42
N ARG A 990 -24.95 -9.47 28.40
CA ARG A 990 -24.19 -8.20 28.47
C ARG A 990 -25.06 -6.98 28.19
N ALA A 991 -26.10 -7.13 27.38
CA ALA A 991 -27.11 -6.10 27.12
C ALA A 991 -28.06 -5.84 28.31
N ALA A 992 -27.93 -6.57 29.42
CA ALA A 992 -28.67 -6.32 30.66
C ALA A 992 -28.33 -4.99 31.35
N SER A 993 -27.29 -4.29 30.91
CA SER A 993 -26.98 -2.91 31.34
C SER A 993 -27.50 -1.91 30.30
N PRO A 994 -28.32 -0.90 30.67
CA PRO A 994 -28.89 0.09 29.75
C PRO A 994 -27.85 0.81 28.88
N THR A 995 -26.70 1.18 29.45
CA THR A 995 -25.60 1.84 28.72
C THR A 995 -24.94 0.90 27.71
N THR A 996 -24.79 -0.39 28.04
CA THR A 996 -24.24 -1.40 27.13
C THR A 996 -25.24 -1.77 26.03
N PHE A 997 -26.53 -1.79 26.34
CA PHE A 997 -27.59 -1.92 25.34
C PHE A 997 -27.56 -0.73 24.36
N MET A 998 -27.51 0.51 24.86
CA MET A 998 -27.41 1.72 24.05
C MET A 998 -26.21 1.69 23.10
N SER A 999 -25.01 1.37 23.60
CA SER A 999 -23.81 1.26 22.75
C SER A 999 -23.96 0.21 21.64
N ASN A 1000 -24.49 -0.97 21.95
CA ASN A 1000 -24.75 -2.02 20.95
C ASN A 1000 -25.76 -1.56 19.89
N MET A 1001 -26.78 -0.79 20.29
CA MET A 1001 -27.81 -0.30 19.39
C MET A 1001 -27.30 0.83 18.47
N LEU A 1002 -26.45 1.73 18.98
CA LEU A 1002 -25.72 2.71 18.16
C LEU A 1002 -24.82 2.03 17.12
N TYR A 1003 -24.12 0.95 17.50
CA TYR A 1003 -23.38 0.12 16.54
C TYR A 1003 -24.30 -0.55 15.50
N ALA A 1004 -25.49 -1.03 15.90
CA ALA A 1004 -26.47 -1.60 14.97
C ALA A 1004 -26.95 -0.55 13.94
N CYS A 1005 -27.30 0.65 14.39
CA CYS A 1005 -27.68 1.77 13.52
C CYS A 1005 -26.56 2.17 12.56
N SER A 1006 -25.30 2.26 13.04
CA SER A 1006 -24.14 2.56 12.20
C SER A 1006 -23.94 1.53 11.07
N ILE A 1007 -24.12 0.23 11.36
CA ILE A 1007 -24.00 -0.83 10.35
C ILE A 1007 -25.19 -0.80 9.37
N LEU A 1008 -26.41 -0.54 9.85
CA LEU A 1008 -27.59 -0.36 9.00
C LEU A 1008 -27.38 0.79 8.00
N TYR A 1009 -26.96 1.97 8.48
CA TYR A 1009 -26.72 3.15 7.64
C TYR A 1009 -25.61 2.93 6.61
N ARG A 1010 -24.51 2.25 6.99
CA ARG A 1010 -23.42 1.96 6.05
C ARG A 1010 -23.81 0.95 4.99
N THR A 1011 -24.40 -0.18 5.39
CA THR A 1011 -24.68 -1.30 4.47
C THR A 1011 -25.97 -1.14 3.67
N LYS A 1012 -26.93 -0.35 4.18
CA LYS A 1012 -28.24 -0.07 3.56
C LYS A 1012 -29.10 -1.34 3.31
N LEU A 1013 -28.73 -2.47 3.93
CA LEU A 1013 -29.36 -3.79 3.77
C LEU A 1013 -30.44 -4.07 4.84
N PRO A 1014 -31.42 -4.97 4.58
CA PRO A 1014 -32.36 -5.46 5.58
C PRO A 1014 -31.64 -6.08 6.79
N PHE A 1015 -32.12 -5.76 7.99
CA PHE A 1015 -31.38 -5.92 9.22
C PHE A 1015 -32.25 -6.55 10.33
N ILE A 1016 -31.84 -7.72 10.83
CA ILE A 1016 -32.49 -8.42 11.93
C ILE A 1016 -31.60 -8.37 13.17
N ILE A 1017 -32.14 -7.90 14.28
CA ILE A 1017 -31.47 -7.94 15.59
C ILE A 1017 -31.75 -9.29 16.25
N VAL A 1018 -30.70 -10.04 16.53
CA VAL A 1018 -30.76 -11.40 17.09
C VAL A 1018 -30.26 -11.37 18.52
N LEU A 1019 -31.19 -11.42 19.48
CA LEU A 1019 -30.93 -11.42 20.92
C LEU A 1019 -30.59 -12.85 21.36
N ASN A 1020 -29.29 -13.18 21.38
CA ASN A 1020 -28.81 -14.54 21.64
C ASN A 1020 -28.58 -14.80 23.14
N LYS A 1021 -28.42 -16.08 23.51
CA LYS A 1021 -28.25 -16.58 24.89
C LYS A 1021 -29.49 -16.43 25.78
N ALA A 1022 -30.68 -16.49 25.18
CA ALA A 1022 -31.97 -16.45 25.88
C ALA A 1022 -32.17 -17.58 26.93
N ASP A 1023 -31.35 -18.64 26.85
CA ASP A 1023 -31.26 -19.72 27.84
C ASP A 1023 -30.64 -19.30 29.18
N ILE A 1024 -29.84 -18.22 29.21
CA ILE A 1024 -29.23 -17.67 30.43
C ILE A 1024 -30.09 -16.54 30.99
N VAL A 1025 -30.49 -15.59 30.13
CA VAL A 1025 -31.35 -14.46 30.49
C VAL A 1025 -32.35 -14.25 29.35
N LYS A 1026 -33.65 -14.39 29.62
CA LYS A 1026 -34.69 -14.08 28.63
C LYS A 1026 -34.78 -12.55 28.44
N PRO A 1027 -34.59 -12.00 27.22
CA PRO A 1027 -34.43 -10.56 27.00
C PRO A 1027 -35.76 -9.78 26.98
N THR A 1028 -36.76 -10.20 27.76
CA THR A 1028 -38.10 -9.55 27.82
C THR A 1028 -38.10 -8.16 28.45
N PHE A 1029 -36.94 -7.68 28.91
CA PHE A 1029 -36.68 -6.30 29.29
C PHE A 1029 -36.22 -5.46 28.08
N ILE A 1030 -35.46 -6.03 27.13
CA ILE A 1030 -35.04 -5.36 25.89
C ILE A 1030 -36.28 -5.06 25.03
N ASP A 1031 -37.20 -6.02 24.89
CA ASP A 1031 -38.49 -5.83 24.20
C ASP A 1031 -39.42 -4.79 24.86
N ARG A 1032 -39.14 -4.36 26.10
CA ARG A 1032 -39.79 -3.22 26.75
C ARG A 1032 -39.02 -1.94 26.45
N TRP A 1033 -37.71 -1.91 26.68
CA TRP A 1033 -36.86 -0.75 26.41
C TRP A 1033 -36.92 -0.25 24.95
N MET A 1034 -37.28 -1.11 23.98
CA MET A 1034 -37.50 -0.73 22.58
C MET A 1034 -38.94 -0.30 22.22
N LYS A 1035 -39.87 -0.26 23.20
CA LYS A 1035 -41.31 0.03 23.00
C LYS A 1035 -41.92 0.94 24.06
N ASP A 1036 -41.25 1.05 25.20
CA ASP A 1036 -41.65 1.75 26.41
C ASP A 1036 -40.41 2.52 26.89
N PHE A 1037 -40.31 3.74 26.38
CA PHE A 1037 -39.23 4.67 26.65
C PHE A 1037 -39.13 5.06 28.13
N GLU A 1038 -40.26 5.12 28.85
CA GLU A 1038 -40.29 5.39 30.29
C GLU A 1038 -39.59 4.25 31.06
N SER A 1039 -39.87 2.98 30.70
CA SER A 1039 -39.21 1.81 31.29
C SER A 1039 -37.69 1.75 31.03
N PHE A 1040 -37.20 2.42 29.99
CA PHE A 1040 -35.76 2.57 29.73
C PHE A 1040 -35.15 3.72 30.55
N GLN A 1041 -35.87 4.83 30.74
CA GLN A 1041 -35.44 5.92 31.62
C GLN A 1041 -35.38 5.50 33.09
N GLU A 1042 -36.37 4.75 33.59
CA GLU A 1042 -36.33 4.21 34.95
C GLU A 1042 -35.09 3.33 35.16
N ALA A 1043 -34.79 2.43 34.22
CA ALA A 1043 -33.60 1.57 34.28
C ALA A 1043 -32.28 2.34 34.18
N LEU A 1044 -32.25 3.48 33.47
CA LEU A 1044 -31.09 4.38 33.43
C LEU A 1044 -30.87 5.10 34.75
N ASP A 1045 -31.94 5.56 35.40
CA ASP A 1045 -31.87 6.30 36.66
C ASP A 1045 -31.61 5.37 37.87
N GLU A 1046 -31.99 4.08 37.79
CA GLU A 1046 -31.49 3.04 38.70
C GLU A 1046 -29.98 2.74 38.54
N SER A 1047 -29.40 3.04 37.36
CA SER A 1047 -27.98 2.80 37.08
C SER A 1047 -27.11 3.96 37.56
N THR A 1048 -25.96 3.66 38.18
CA THR A 1048 -25.09 4.62 38.89
C THR A 1048 -24.89 5.94 38.11
N SER A 1049 -25.40 7.03 38.67
CA SER A 1049 -25.48 8.35 38.02
C SER A 1049 -24.12 8.83 37.49
N SER A 1050 -23.98 8.82 36.18
CA SER A 1050 -22.80 9.29 35.43
C SER A 1050 -23.26 10.24 34.33
N PHE A 1051 -22.35 11.11 33.85
CA PHE A 1051 -22.57 11.95 32.66
C PHE A 1051 -23.01 11.12 31.43
N MET A 1052 -22.61 9.85 31.38
CA MET A 1052 -23.06 8.90 30.35
C MET A 1052 -24.57 8.65 30.37
N ASN A 1053 -25.25 8.79 31.51
CA ASN A 1053 -26.69 8.57 31.61
C ASN A 1053 -27.46 9.73 30.95
N ASP A 1054 -27.00 10.97 31.12
CA ASP A 1054 -27.61 12.15 30.47
C ASP A 1054 -27.40 12.12 28.96
N LEU A 1055 -26.20 11.75 28.49
CA LEU A 1055 -25.95 11.50 27.07
C LEU A 1055 -26.83 10.37 26.53
N THR A 1056 -26.98 9.27 27.28
CA THR A 1056 -27.83 8.14 26.89
C THR A 1056 -29.31 8.53 26.82
N ARG A 1057 -29.79 9.39 27.73
CA ARG A 1057 -31.18 9.90 27.76
C ARG A 1057 -31.47 10.81 26.55
N SER A 1058 -30.49 11.59 26.10
CA SER A 1058 -30.60 12.38 24.86
C SER A 1058 -30.57 11.50 23.61
N LEU A 1059 -29.69 10.49 23.56
CA LEU A 1059 -29.60 9.58 22.43
C LEU A 1059 -30.80 8.64 22.30
N SER A 1060 -31.44 8.23 23.41
CA SER A 1060 -32.64 7.40 23.36
C SER A 1060 -33.83 8.09 22.71
N LEU A 1061 -33.97 9.41 22.81
CA LEU A 1061 -35.01 10.17 22.11
C LEU A 1061 -34.84 10.13 20.59
N VAL A 1062 -33.59 10.21 20.10
CA VAL A 1062 -33.28 10.12 18.67
C VAL A 1062 -33.49 8.70 18.15
N LEU A 1063 -33.22 7.69 18.98
CA LEU A 1063 -33.25 6.28 18.58
C LEU A 1063 -34.63 5.62 18.59
N ASP A 1064 -35.63 6.22 19.25
CA ASP A 1064 -37.01 5.70 19.29
C ASP A 1064 -37.60 5.56 17.87
N GLU A 1065 -37.39 6.56 17.01
CA GLU A 1065 -37.80 6.54 15.58
C GLU A 1065 -37.06 5.46 14.75
N PHE A 1066 -35.98 4.88 15.28
CA PHE A 1066 -35.26 3.76 14.65
C PHE A 1066 -35.74 2.41 15.20
N TYR A 1067 -36.24 2.35 16.45
CA TYR A 1067 -36.70 1.11 17.06
C TYR A 1067 -37.94 0.54 16.38
N GLU A 1068 -38.84 1.39 15.87
CA GLU A 1068 -39.97 0.96 15.02
C GLU A 1068 -39.55 0.21 13.75
N LYS A 1069 -38.34 0.49 13.23
CA LYS A 1069 -37.84 -0.03 11.95
C LYS A 1069 -37.10 -1.36 12.11
N PHE A 1070 -36.61 -1.69 13.30
CA PHE A 1070 -35.86 -2.92 13.55
C PHE A 1070 -36.76 -4.14 13.74
N SER A 1071 -36.44 -5.23 13.06
CA SER A 1071 -37.06 -6.54 13.32
C SER A 1071 -36.20 -7.31 14.33
N THR A 1072 -36.73 -7.56 15.53
CA THR A 1072 -36.02 -8.26 16.60
C THR A 1072 -36.46 -9.71 16.74
N VAL A 1073 -35.57 -10.58 17.20
CA VAL A 1073 -35.88 -11.97 17.54
C VAL A 1073 -35.05 -12.45 18.73
N THR A 1074 -35.70 -13.18 19.63
CA THR A 1074 -35.06 -13.83 20.79
C THR A 1074 -34.63 -15.25 20.43
N VAL A 1075 -33.36 -15.60 20.60
CA VAL A 1075 -32.85 -16.95 20.29
C VAL A 1075 -31.94 -17.54 21.37
N SER A 1076 -31.87 -18.86 21.40
CA SER A 1076 -30.77 -19.58 22.06
C SER A 1076 -30.06 -20.50 21.08
N SER A 1077 -28.80 -20.21 20.78
CA SER A 1077 -27.92 -21.08 19.99
C SER A 1077 -27.71 -22.46 20.65
N LEU A 1078 -27.91 -22.58 21.96
CA LEU A 1078 -27.71 -23.80 22.74
C LEU A 1078 -28.94 -24.71 22.79
N THR A 1079 -30.15 -24.16 22.92
CA THR A 1079 -31.39 -24.96 22.92
C THR A 1079 -31.99 -25.12 21.52
N GLY A 1080 -31.91 -24.09 20.68
CA GLY A 1080 -32.65 -23.97 19.42
C GLY A 1080 -33.95 -23.15 19.53
N GLU A 1081 -34.27 -22.60 20.70
CA GLU A 1081 -35.39 -21.66 20.88
C GLU A 1081 -35.23 -20.44 19.95
N GLY A 1082 -36.32 -20.03 19.30
CA GLY A 1082 -36.40 -18.83 18.44
C GLY A 1082 -36.07 -19.01 16.94
N PHE A 1083 -35.49 -20.13 16.51
CA PHE A 1083 -35.03 -20.27 15.12
C PHE A 1083 -36.16 -20.35 14.07
N ASP A 1084 -37.35 -20.85 14.43
CA ASP A 1084 -38.56 -20.79 13.58
C ASP A 1084 -39.06 -19.36 13.34
N GLU A 1085 -38.84 -18.45 14.29
CA GLU A 1085 -39.24 -17.05 14.19
C GLU A 1085 -38.24 -16.26 13.34
N PHE A 1086 -36.94 -16.52 13.53
CA PHE A 1086 -35.87 -15.99 12.67
C PHE A 1086 -36.10 -16.34 11.19
N VAL A 1087 -36.45 -17.60 10.87
CA VAL A 1087 -36.73 -18.02 9.47
C VAL A 1087 -37.97 -17.32 8.89
N LYS A 1088 -39.00 -17.00 9.69
CA LYS A 1088 -40.18 -16.24 9.22
C LYS A 1088 -39.85 -14.75 8.96
N LEU A 1089 -39.10 -14.12 9.86
CA LEU A 1089 -38.62 -12.74 9.66
C LEU A 1089 -37.70 -12.64 8.43
N THR A 1090 -36.96 -13.70 8.15
CA THR A 1090 -36.09 -13.79 6.97
C THR A 1090 -36.88 -13.63 5.65
N GLU A 1091 -38.11 -14.15 5.55
CA GLU A 1091 -39.00 -13.96 4.39
C GLU A 1091 -39.56 -12.52 4.26
N LYS A 1092 -39.62 -11.77 5.37
CA LYS A 1092 -39.95 -10.33 5.37
C LYS A 1092 -38.79 -9.53 4.76
N CYS A 1093 -37.57 -9.80 5.21
CA CYS A 1093 -36.36 -9.13 4.71
C CYS A 1093 -36.06 -9.38 3.22
N VAL A 1094 -36.42 -10.55 2.67
CA VAL A 1094 -36.33 -10.80 1.21
C VAL A 1094 -37.26 -9.89 0.40
N ARG A 1095 -38.42 -9.50 0.94
CA ARG A 1095 -39.32 -8.53 0.29
C ARG A 1095 -38.80 -7.11 0.41
N GLU A 1096 -38.40 -6.70 1.60
CA GLU A 1096 -37.78 -5.38 1.86
C GLU A 1096 -36.57 -5.12 0.94
N TYR A 1097 -35.71 -6.12 0.74
CA TYR A 1097 -34.61 -6.06 -0.22
C TYR A 1097 -35.08 -5.76 -1.66
N LYS A 1098 -36.16 -6.41 -2.12
CA LYS A 1098 -36.66 -6.26 -3.50
C LYS A 1098 -37.47 -4.97 -3.70
N GLU A 1099 -38.16 -4.52 -2.67
CA GLU A 1099 -39.06 -3.37 -2.70
C GLU A 1099 -38.32 -2.04 -2.43
N VAL A 1100 -37.26 -2.04 -1.62
CA VAL A 1100 -36.54 -0.82 -1.20
C VAL A 1100 -35.10 -0.75 -1.76
N TYR A 1101 -34.29 -1.79 -1.54
CA TYR A 1101 -32.86 -1.75 -1.88
C TYR A 1101 -32.60 -1.86 -3.38
N LEU A 1102 -33.29 -2.76 -4.09
CA LEU A 1102 -33.11 -2.92 -5.55
C LEU A 1102 -33.48 -1.67 -6.38
N PRO A 1103 -34.55 -0.90 -6.08
CA PRO A 1103 -34.80 0.39 -6.72
C PRO A 1103 -33.71 1.42 -6.44
N MET A 1104 -33.35 1.64 -5.17
CA MET A 1104 -32.32 2.61 -4.76
C MET A 1104 -30.98 2.39 -5.48
N ILE A 1105 -30.52 1.14 -5.56
CA ILE A 1105 -29.27 0.80 -6.27
C ILE A 1105 -29.37 0.99 -7.79
N LYS A 1106 -30.57 0.90 -8.39
CA LYS A 1106 -30.78 1.19 -9.82
C LYS A 1106 -30.78 2.69 -10.10
N GLU A 1107 -31.36 3.49 -9.21
CA GLU A 1107 -31.40 4.95 -9.31
C GLU A 1107 -29.98 5.54 -9.19
N LEU A 1108 -29.23 5.16 -8.14
CA LEU A 1108 -27.82 5.57 -7.97
C LEU A 1108 -26.92 5.16 -9.16
N LYS A 1109 -27.15 3.97 -9.75
CA LYS A 1109 -26.43 3.54 -10.97
C LYS A 1109 -26.82 4.34 -12.21
N ALA A 1110 -28.09 4.75 -12.33
CA ALA A 1110 -28.56 5.61 -13.41
C ALA A 1110 -28.05 7.05 -13.27
N GLU A 1111 -27.89 7.56 -12.05
CA GLU A 1111 -27.34 8.89 -11.78
C GLU A 1111 -25.83 8.95 -12.06
N LYS A 1112 -25.05 7.98 -11.57
CA LYS A 1112 -23.60 7.94 -11.88
C LYS A 1112 -23.34 7.74 -13.38
N LEU A 1113 -24.21 7.00 -14.10
CA LEU A 1113 -24.18 6.93 -15.57
C LEU A 1113 -24.55 8.26 -16.28
N LYS A 1114 -25.44 9.10 -15.72
CA LYS A 1114 -25.71 10.45 -16.24
C LYS A 1114 -24.50 11.36 -16.00
N GLU A 1115 -23.95 11.36 -14.79
CA GLU A 1115 -22.76 12.15 -14.46
C GLU A 1115 -21.57 11.78 -15.38
N GLU A 1116 -21.35 10.50 -15.65
CA GLU A 1116 -20.31 10.05 -16.58
C GLU A 1116 -20.60 10.47 -18.02
N GLN A 1117 -21.86 10.45 -18.45
CA GLN A 1117 -22.25 10.99 -19.75
C GLN A 1117 -22.03 12.51 -19.82
N GLU A 1118 -22.38 13.28 -18.79
CA GLU A 1118 -22.15 14.72 -18.70
C GLU A 1118 -20.66 15.06 -18.66
N LYS A 1119 -19.86 14.34 -17.85
CA LYS A 1119 -18.40 14.48 -17.80
C LYS A 1119 -17.74 14.12 -19.13
N ASN A 1120 -18.25 13.12 -19.86
CA ASN A 1120 -17.75 12.76 -21.17
C ASN A 1120 -18.23 13.73 -22.28
N VAL A 1121 -19.43 14.28 -22.19
CA VAL A 1121 -19.92 15.37 -23.05
C VAL A 1121 -19.09 16.63 -22.83
N HIS A 1122 -18.73 16.97 -21.59
CA HIS A 1122 -17.87 18.11 -21.28
C HIS A 1122 -16.42 17.91 -21.79
N LYS A 1123 -15.90 16.68 -21.76
CA LYS A 1123 -14.62 16.35 -22.46
C LYS A 1123 -14.76 16.53 -23.96
N LEU A 1124 -15.86 16.05 -24.57
CA LEU A 1124 -16.12 16.20 -26.00
C LEU A 1124 -16.27 17.68 -26.42
N SER A 1125 -16.95 18.51 -25.63
CA SER A 1125 -17.10 19.93 -25.93
C SER A 1125 -15.78 20.69 -25.89
N ASN A 1126 -14.85 20.29 -25.02
CA ASN A 1126 -13.51 20.86 -24.98
C ASN A 1126 -12.71 20.48 -26.24
N LEU A 1127 -12.75 19.21 -26.65
CA LEU A 1127 -12.11 18.75 -27.90
C LEU A 1127 -12.68 19.45 -29.15
N VAL A 1128 -13.98 19.72 -29.18
CA VAL A 1128 -14.65 20.46 -30.29
C VAL A 1128 -14.30 21.96 -30.31
N ILE A 1129 -13.72 22.50 -29.24
CA ILE A 1129 -13.11 23.85 -29.26
C ILE A 1129 -11.73 23.79 -29.93
N GLU A 1130 -10.93 22.76 -29.63
CA GLU A 1130 -9.59 22.55 -30.22
C GLU A 1130 -9.65 22.20 -31.72
N GLU A 1131 -10.64 21.40 -32.16
CA GLU A 1131 -10.85 21.05 -33.58
C GLU A 1131 -11.11 22.27 -34.49
N LYS A 1132 -11.46 23.45 -33.94
CA LYS A 1132 -11.68 24.67 -34.73
C LYS A 1132 -10.40 25.39 -35.16
N GLU A 1133 -9.25 25.10 -34.56
CA GLU A 1133 -7.99 25.77 -34.91
C GLU A 1133 -7.10 24.95 -35.87
N VAL A 1134 -7.35 23.64 -36.03
CA VAL A 1134 -6.46 22.73 -36.79
C VAL A 1134 -7.10 22.19 -38.07
N LEU A 1135 -7.39 23.08 -39.03
CA LEU A 1135 -7.97 22.70 -40.34
C LEU A 1135 -6.93 22.47 -41.45
N SER A 1136 -5.93 21.61 -41.20
CA SER A 1136 -5.12 21.02 -42.26
C SER A 1136 -4.46 19.68 -41.88
N ALA A 1137 -4.44 18.73 -42.82
CA ALA A 1137 -3.73 17.44 -42.80
C ALA A 1137 -4.30 16.26 -41.93
N THR A 1138 -5.14 15.45 -42.59
CA THR A 1138 -5.24 13.96 -42.47
C THR A 1138 -5.65 13.27 -41.15
N VAL A 1139 -6.84 12.64 -41.24
CA VAL A 1139 -7.56 11.72 -40.34
C VAL A 1139 -6.75 10.59 -39.68
N PRO A 1140 -6.90 10.38 -38.35
CA PRO A 1140 -6.73 9.11 -37.65
C PRO A 1140 -8.04 8.28 -37.49
N GLU A 1141 -7.95 6.99 -37.16
CA GLU A 1141 -9.09 6.05 -37.13
C GLU A 1141 -9.88 6.04 -35.79
N LEU A 1142 -11.12 5.51 -35.81
CA LEU A 1142 -11.97 5.38 -34.62
C LEU A 1142 -11.45 4.32 -33.62
N PRO A 1143 -11.53 4.56 -32.30
CA PRO A 1143 -11.36 3.50 -31.29
C PRO A 1143 -12.53 2.51 -31.36
N SER A 1144 -12.29 1.25 -30.97
CA SER A 1144 -13.33 0.20 -31.03
C SER A 1144 -13.28 -0.79 -29.88
N SER A 1145 -14.46 -1.37 -29.57
CA SER A 1145 -14.81 -2.29 -28.47
C SER A 1145 -14.93 -1.65 -27.07
N PRO A 1146 -15.95 -2.03 -26.26
CA PRO A 1146 -16.24 -1.40 -24.97
C PRO A 1146 -15.47 -2.04 -23.81
N THR A 1147 -15.06 -1.20 -22.87
CA THR A 1147 -14.56 -1.63 -21.57
C THR A 1147 -15.69 -2.27 -20.75
N ILE A 1148 -15.48 -3.47 -20.21
CA ILE A 1148 -16.32 -3.98 -19.10
C ILE A 1148 -15.72 -3.41 -17.82
N GLU A 1149 -16.20 -2.25 -17.41
CA GLU A 1149 -15.70 -1.58 -16.21
C GLU A 1149 -16.16 -2.29 -14.94
N LYS A 1150 -15.22 -2.42 -13.99
CA LYS A 1150 -15.49 -2.99 -12.68
C LYS A 1150 -16.20 -1.94 -11.86
N ILE A 1151 -17.50 -2.13 -11.61
CA ILE A 1151 -18.29 -1.26 -10.74
C ILE A 1151 -17.73 -1.35 -9.32
N HIS A 1152 -16.85 -0.41 -8.96
CA HIS A 1152 -16.43 -0.17 -7.59
C HIS A 1152 -17.38 0.87 -7.00
N ILE A 1153 -18.31 0.41 -6.17
CA ILE A 1153 -19.09 1.30 -5.30
C ILE A 1153 -18.13 1.85 -4.22
N GLY A 1154 -18.36 3.10 -3.81
CA GLY A 1154 -17.38 3.99 -3.19
C GLY A 1154 -16.48 3.39 -2.10
N GLY A 1155 -15.22 3.84 -2.11
CA GLY A 1155 -14.38 3.78 -0.92
C GLY A 1155 -14.83 4.80 0.12
N VAL A 1156 -14.39 4.63 1.38
CA VAL A 1156 -14.76 5.50 2.50
C VAL A 1156 -14.42 6.97 2.21
N ASP A 1157 -13.26 7.24 1.58
CA ASP A 1157 -12.81 8.59 1.19
C ASP A 1157 -13.71 9.29 0.14
N GLN A 1158 -14.73 8.59 -0.35
CA GLN A 1158 -15.71 9.05 -1.33
C GLN A 1158 -17.13 9.12 -0.75
N GLU A 1159 -17.50 8.21 0.17
CA GLU A 1159 -18.68 8.42 1.04
C GLU A 1159 -18.48 9.63 1.96
N ASP A 1160 -17.29 9.82 2.55
CA ASP A 1160 -16.89 11.01 3.32
C ASP A 1160 -16.94 12.32 2.49
N LYS A 1161 -17.03 12.23 1.16
CA LYS A 1161 -17.26 13.38 0.26
C LYS A 1161 -18.72 13.55 -0.13
N GLU A 1162 -19.41 12.46 -0.49
CA GLU A 1162 -20.85 12.50 -0.79
C GLU A 1162 -21.64 12.99 0.45
N ASP A 1163 -21.26 12.58 1.67
CA ASP A 1163 -21.83 13.09 2.94
C ASP A 1163 -21.36 14.53 3.26
N ALA A 1164 -20.13 14.92 2.91
CA ALA A 1164 -19.64 16.30 3.13
C ALA A 1164 -20.25 17.33 2.16
N ASP A 1165 -20.63 16.91 0.95
CA ASP A 1165 -21.38 17.73 -0.02
C ASP A 1165 -22.90 17.65 0.19
N LEU A 1166 -23.41 16.69 0.98
CA LEU A 1166 -24.77 16.69 1.55
C LEU A 1166 -24.89 17.49 2.87
N LEU A 1167 -23.76 17.85 3.48
CA LEU A 1167 -23.66 18.73 4.65
C LEU A 1167 -23.23 20.17 4.28
N ARG A 1168 -23.51 20.56 3.02
CA ARG A 1168 -23.27 21.89 2.43
C ARG A 1168 -24.58 22.46 1.85
#